data_AF-A0AA92SA90-F1
#
_entry.id   AF-A0AA92SA90-F1
#
_cell.length_a   1.000
_cell.length_b   1.000
_cell.length_c   1.000
_cell.angle_alpha   90.00
_cell.angle_beta   90.00
_cell.angle_gamma   90.00
#
_symmetry.space_group_name_H-M   'P 1'
#
loop_
_entity.id
_entity.type
_entity.pdbx_description
1 polymer ?
#
loop_
_entity_poly.entity_id
_entity_poly.type
_entity_poly.pdbx_seq_one_letter_code
_entity_poly.pdbx_strand_id
1 'polypeptide(L)'
;MNKESNLTKTKPLISVVIPVYNTEKFLPKCLDSIINQTYTQLEIIIVNDCSPGDTKKIVDEYLLRDSRVKYIEHDNNKGLFHARVTGSEIATGEYIAFVDSDDYISIDYYRLLIDKGIKEEADIVEGRIIREDENGYRFIQNFNNILIDKLTGDDIKDQFFSQEGLFYHWHVIWNKIYRMDLWNKCLPYFKNQVKHLIMTEDLIFSSLLFCEAKKYCSIKYDGYFYSIRAEASTGTDIDLNKFLKNFSDMGTAFNFVESYLEASEQFEKYKENLSNWKKRYFRLWMSRLESTEMKPSAKEQAILELKKALNIHGNELALPEDYYHAAVNTPWEHRYETIKKLIADDEIEYVSFDIFDTLVVRPFFDPRDLLLILDNYFHQIYPHNNLVEFSTLRLQAEDKTRQLIRLKNPSWQDVNLNEIYEYIRSEYDFPLDIVDKLKAKEIELEIQYTMRRESVYELYQMAKELNKKIIFVSDMYLPGTVIKNIVEKAGYCDYEKIYVSSEARLLKHTGDMFKYVTLDLEINPNSILHIGDNWESDKVMAEKAGWNAFFIAKTLDLLLNNLADKESGNSVKYFNEFRQEQWTSYEHNEYLGTRCMLATVANKLFDNPYISFNPDSDFNVDPYFVGYYALGMHTVGLCKWIVEDAVHKNYNTIHFLARDGYLPHKVYDVISKYYSNAPESNYLYVSRRSMLPYLLSSHNKYGLSSFVSIYSHTPRSILGLFSGVLKNDLKLENFEEKGVILSKNFSSEFEFKKYLDVLIKDGIDWGKTEKYNSNIKEYLSSVIKSNDATFDLGYSARLQTILVNILGYPCNTYFVHTSKEMSKIYSRRNDFEVKSFFELKPSVSGILREHLFAELGPSCIGYEEKSNNIIEPVFEDYYTNHINQLMINTLQNAAIDFATDFMGCFKDHLSLINIKNHEVSLPLEMYIHSSKQSDRLLFMHSYSDDTVHSGKDKNSVLNWWNAETNKLRIQHSMTEMSEDHQAPPFYFLQYHSRILRIIFFTLFDRDTLKNKVKIRYLGKPLSYKVLSTSYRILRGFKRMIFK
;
A
#
# COMPACT_ATOMS: atom_id res chain seq x y z
N MET A 1 6.24 43.27 33.86
CA MET A 1 5.84 42.97 35.26
C MET A 1 4.40 42.46 35.24
N ASN A 2 4.15 41.44 36.08
CA ASN A 2 2.89 40.74 36.38
C ASN A 2 2.33 39.78 35.31
N LYS A 3 2.97 38.61 35.22
CA LYS A 3 2.32 37.34 34.88
C LYS A 3 1.50 36.89 36.10
N GLU A 4 0.21 37.23 36.14
CA GLU A 4 -0.79 36.41 36.83
C GLU A 4 -1.76 35.96 35.74
N SER A 5 -1.44 34.80 35.14
CA SER A 5 -2.42 34.07 34.36
C SER A 5 -3.48 33.59 35.33
N ASN A 6 -4.73 33.98 35.08
CA ASN A 6 -5.90 33.28 35.59
C ASN A 6 -5.87 31.84 35.02
N LEU A 7 -5.10 30.96 35.66
CA LEU A 7 -5.22 29.51 35.51
C LEU A 7 -6.54 29.11 36.18
N THR A 8 -7.65 29.30 35.48
CA THR A 8 -8.78 28.39 35.67
C THR A 8 -8.23 27.00 35.42
N LYS A 9 -8.09 26.17 36.46
CA LYS A 9 -7.67 24.77 36.38
C LYS A 9 -8.61 24.02 35.45
N THR A 10 -8.35 24.09 34.14
CA THR A 10 -8.95 23.20 33.15
C THR A 10 -8.40 21.82 33.46
N LYS A 11 -9.30 20.86 33.70
CA LYS A 11 -8.96 19.46 33.90
C LYS A 11 -8.01 19.01 32.76
N PRO A 12 -6.90 18.30 33.04
CA PRO A 12 -6.03 17.81 31.97
C PRO A 12 -6.84 16.89 31.06
N LEU A 13 -6.58 16.93 29.76
CA LEU A 13 -7.26 16.03 28.82
C LEU A 13 -6.55 14.68 28.74
N ILE A 14 -5.23 14.66 28.90
CA ILE A 14 -4.43 13.43 28.84
C ILE A 14 -3.52 13.28 30.07
N SER A 15 -3.45 12.07 30.60
CA SER A 15 -2.49 11.69 31.64
C SER A 15 -1.39 10.82 31.05
N VAL A 16 -0.14 11.27 31.14
CA VAL A 16 1.03 10.55 30.64
C VAL A 16 1.73 9.85 31.81
N VAL A 17 1.71 8.53 31.83
CA VAL A 17 2.31 7.72 32.89
C VAL A 17 3.70 7.23 32.47
N ILE A 18 4.70 7.48 33.31
CA ILE A 18 6.11 7.18 33.07
C ILE A 18 6.64 6.28 34.20
N PRO A 19 6.70 4.95 34.00
CA PRO A 19 7.34 4.05 34.95
C PRO A 19 8.87 4.21 34.89
N VAL A 20 9.53 4.28 36.05
CA VAL A 20 10.98 4.45 36.17
C VAL A 20 11.57 3.34 37.03
N TYR A 21 12.50 2.58 36.45
CA TYR A 21 13.35 1.63 37.16
C TYR A 21 14.63 1.34 36.37
N ASN A 22 15.78 1.68 36.93
CA ASN A 22 17.11 1.52 36.34
C ASN A 22 17.30 2.25 34.99
N THR A 23 16.60 3.37 34.81
CA THR A 23 16.58 4.20 33.59
C THR A 23 16.88 5.67 33.84
N GLU A 24 17.43 6.01 35.01
CA GLU A 24 17.66 7.39 35.47
C GLU A 24 18.52 8.20 34.51
N LYS A 25 19.52 7.56 33.88
CA LYS A 25 20.41 8.19 32.90
C LYS A 25 19.68 8.66 31.63
N PHE A 26 18.47 8.17 31.37
CA PHE A 26 17.69 8.47 30.16
C PHE A 26 16.44 9.32 30.43
N LEU A 27 15.95 9.28 31.67
CA LEU A 27 14.76 10.01 32.11
C LEU A 27 14.75 11.50 31.69
N PRO A 28 15.86 12.26 31.71
CA PRO A 28 15.84 13.64 31.24
C PRO A 28 15.37 13.80 29.79
N LYS A 29 15.87 12.97 28.86
CA LYS A 29 15.47 13.01 27.44
C LYS A 29 13.99 12.69 27.26
N CYS A 30 13.47 11.73 28.04
CA CYS A 30 12.06 11.37 28.07
C CYS A 30 11.20 12.56 28.55
N LEU A 31 11.53 13.13 29.70
CA LEU A 31 10.78 14.25 30.31
C LEU A 31 10.83 15.51 29.44
N ASP A 32 11.99 15.86 28.89
CA ASP A 32 12.13 17.00 27.98
C ASP A 32 11.24 16.83 26.73
N SER A 33 11.09 15.61 26.20
CA SER A 33 10.22 15.38 25.04
C SER A 33 8.73 15.56 25.35
N ILE A 34 8.31 15.32 26.60
CA ILE A 34 6.90 15.42 27.03
C ILE A 34 6.56 16.85 27.48
N ILE A 35 7.48 17.53 28.19
CA ILE A 35 7.26 18.90 28.67
C ILE A 35 7.17 19.87 27.50
N ASN A 36 7.98 19.66 26.46
CA ASN A 36 8.02 20.49 25.26
C ASN A 36 6.97 20.11 24.20
N GLN A 37 5.97 19.28 24.53
CA GLN A 37 4.87 18.99 23.62
C GLN A 37 4.11 20.27 23.28
N THR A 38 3.74 20.41 22.01
CA THR A 38 2.84 21.47 21.52
C THR A 38 1.49 21.45 22.23
N TYR A 39 1.00 20.25 22.54
CA TYR A 39 -0.22 20.03 23.30
C TYR A 39 0.02 20.20 24.81
N THR A 40 -0.54 21.26 25.40
CA THR A 40 -0.21 21.64 26.79
C THR A 40 -1.17 21.08 27.84
N GLN A 41 -2.39 20.66 27.47
CA GLN A 41 -3.43 20.18 28.39
C GLN A 41 -3.20 18.74 28.84
N LEU A 42 -2.05 18.50 29.46
CA LEU A 42 -1.61 17.20 29.94
C LEU A 42 -1.15 17.24 31.40
N GLU A 43 -1.11 16.08 32.04
CA GLU A 43 -0.38 15.85 33.28
C GLU A 43 0.67 14.75 33.09
N ILE A 44 1.78 14.85 33.82
CA ILE A 44 2.93 13.94 33.70
C ILE A 44 3.09 13.20 35.03
N ILE A 45 2.86 11.89 35.03
CA ILE A 45 2.84 11.06 36.24
C ILE A 45 4.05 10.13 36.22
N ILE A 46 5.05 10.46 37.02
CA ILE A 46 6.28 9.68 37.15
C ILE A 46 6.11 8.70 38.30
N VAL A 47 6.25 7.41 38.02
CA VAL A 47 6.17 6.33 39.02
C VAL A 47 7.54 5.69 39.16
N ASN A 48 8.28 6.09 40.20
CA ASN A 48 9.55 5.47 40.56
C ASN A 48 9.31 4.13 41.27
N ASP A 49 9.63 3.02 40.61
CA ASP A 49 9.44 1.66 41.13
C ASP A 49 10.63 1.20 41.98
N CYS A 50 11.02 2.02 42.96
CA CYS A 50 12.17 1.81 43.84
C CYS A 50 13.50 1.67 43.05
N SER A 51 13.73 2.59 42.11
CA SER A 51 14.94 2.60 41.27
C SER A 51 16.23 2.76 42.10
N PRO A 52 17.34 2.08 41.75
CA PRO A 52 18.56 2.10 42.56
C PRO A 52 19.36 3.42 42.48
N GLY A 53 19.17 4.23 41.44
CA GLY A 53 19.78 5.54 41.27
C GLY A 53 18.93 6.67 41.86
N ASP A 54 19.49 7.88 41.86
CA ASP A 54 18.86 9.08 42.44
C ASP A 54 17.81 9.71 41.50
N THR A 55 16.75 8.96 41.23
CA THR A 55 15.61 9.40 40.39
C THR A 55 14.96 10.65 40.97
N LYS A 56 14.87 10.72 42.30
CA LYS A 56 14.24 11.84 43.02
C LYS A 56 14.92 13.17 42.72
N LYS A 57 16.26 13.21 42.77
CA LYS A 57 17.02 14.41 42.42
C LYS A 57 16.72 14.89 41.00
N ILE A 58 16.62 13.98 40.03
CA ILE A 58 16.28 14.33 38.65
C ILE A 58 14.88 14.93 38.61
N VAL A 59 13.88 14.25 39.20
CA VAL A 59 12.48 14.69 39.16
C VAL A 59 12.23 16.00 39.91
N ASP A 60 12.94 16.25 41.01
CA ASP A 60 12.85 17.51 41.78
C ASP A 60 13.16 18.73 40.89
N GLU A 61 14.10 18.61 39.94
CA GLU A 61 14.40 19.68 38.98
C GLU A 61 13.21 19.97 38.04
N TYR A 62 12.45 18.94 37.64
CA TYR A 62 11.28 19.07 36.77
C TYR A 62 10.03 19.54 37.51
N LEU A 63 9.83 19.10 38.77
CA LEU A 63 8.75 19.59 39.63
C LEU A 63 8.82 21.10 39.86
N LEU A 64 10.04 21.66 39.90
CA LEU A 64 10.26 23.11 40.01
C LEU A 64 9.99 23.87 38.70
N ARG A 65 10.15 23.23 37.55
CA ARG A 65 10.00 23.84 36.22
C ARG A 65 8.59 23.74 35.67
N ASP A 66 7.87 22.67 36.00
CA ASP A 66 6.57 22.37 35.41
C ASP A 66 5.57 21.81 36.44
N SER A 67 4.53 22.60 36.69
CA SER A 67 3.46 22.25 37.64
C SER A 67 2.59 21.05 37.22
N ARG A 68 2.71 20.58 35.96
CA ARG A 68 2.01 19.40 35.43
C ARG A 68 2.63 18.09 35.91
N VAL A 69 3.84 18.12 36.45
CA VAL A 69 4.58 16.93 36.91
C VAL A 69 4.08 16.47 38.28
N LYS A 70 3.85 15.16 38.39
CA LYS A 70 3.51 14.43 39.62
C LYS A 70 4.52 13.30 39.80
N TYR A 71 4.89 13.05 41.05
CA TYR A 71 5.87 12.02 41.41
C TYR A 71 5.29 11.08 42.46
N ILE A 72 5.40 9.77 42.20
CA ILE A 72 5.09 8.70 43.13
C ILE A 72 6.31 7.80 43.24
N GLU A 73 6.61 7.38 44.46
CA GLU A 73 7.69 6.44 44.75
C GLU A 73 7.13 5.22 45.45
N HIS A 74 7.51 4.03 44.99
CA HIS A 74 7.20 2.77 45.67
C HIS A 74 8.25 2.43 46.73
N ASP A 75 7.81 1.89 47.86
CA ASP A 75 8.72 1.41 48.93
C ASP A 75 9.53 0.17 48.53
N ASN A 76 9.07 -0.57 47.52
CA ASN A 76 9.73 -1.75 46.98
C ASN A 76 9.45 -1.87 45.48
N ASN A 77 10.34 -2.52 44.74
CA ASN A 77 10.09 -2.81 43.32
C ASN A 77 8.87 -3.73 43.16
N LYS A 78 7.86 -3.28 42.42
CA LYS A 78 6.60 -4.01 42.14
C LYS A 78 6.53 -4.51 40.70
N GLY A 79 7.47 -4.11 39.84
CA GLY A 79 7.51 -4.48 38.43
C GLY A 79 6.77 -3.47 37.56
N LEU A 80 7.11 -3.49 36.26
CA LEU A 80 6.64 -2.54 35.25
C LEU A 80 5.10 -2.49 35.16
N PHE A 81 4.43 -3.65 35.20
CA PHE A 81 2.97 -3.74 35.18
C PHE A 81 2.34 -2.92 36.30
N HIS A 82 2.80 -3.12 37.54
CA HIS A 82 2.22 -2.46 38.71
C HIS A 82 2.57 -0.98 38.77
N ALA A 83 3.74 -0.56 38.30
CA ALA A 83 4.07 0.86 38.16
C ALA A 83 3.09 1.58 37.24
N ARG A 84 2.72 0.98 36.10
CA ARG A 84 1.71 1.52 35.18
C ARG A 84 0.31 1.57 35.80
N VAL A 85 -0.09 0.51 36.53
CA VAL A 85 -1.37 0.49 37.26
C VAL A 85 -1.41 1.61 38.32
N THR A 86 -0.39 1.76 39.17
CA THR A 86 -0.30 2.84 40.16
C THR A 86 -0.45 4.21 39.52
N GLY A 87 0.27 4.47 38.41
CA GLY A 87 0.17 5.73 37.69
C GLY A 87 -1.24 5.98 37.15
N SER A 88 -1.90 4.94 36.64
CA SER A 88 -3.26 5.06 36.11
C SER A 88 -4.33 5.33 37.19
N GLU A 89 -4.11 4.92 38.44
CA GLU A 89 -5.09 5.13 39.52
C GLU A 89 -5.20 6.59 39.97
N ILE A 90 -4.14 7.38 39.77
CA ILE A 90 -4.12 8.81 40.09
C ILE A 90 -4.28 9.71 38.87
N ALA A 91 -4.42 9.12 37.68
CA ALA A 91 -4.66 9.80 36.42
C ALA A 91 -6.05 10.45 36.41
N THR A 92 -6.13 11.68 35.92
CA THR A 92 -7.33 12.51 35.90
C THR A 92 -7.75 12.95 34.49
N GLY A 93 -6.96 12.60 33.48
CA GLY A 93 -7.22 12.84 32.06
C GLY A 93 -8.46 12.11 31.54
N GLU A 94 -9.03 12.62 30.45
CA GLU A 94 -10.03 11.89 29.66
C GLU A 94 -9.40 10.82 28.78
N TYR A 95 -8.10 10.96 28.49
CA TYR A 95 -7.24 9.98 27.88
C TYR A 95 -6.06 9.64 28.80
N ILE A 96 -5.50 8.44 28.61
CA ILE A 96 -4.28 7.99 29.28
C ILE A 96 -3.27 7.49 28.24
N ALA A 97 -2.00 7.77 28.48
CA ALA A 97 -0.87 7.32 27.67
C ALA A 97 0.26 6.81 28.55
N PHE A 98 1.17 6.04 27.96
CA PHE A 98 2.33 5.48 28.64
C PHE A 98 3.58 5.80 27.83
N VAL A 99 4.66 6.22 28.51
CA VAL A 99 5.97 6.39 27.88
C VAL A 99 6.99 5.69 28.76
N ASP A 100 7.74 4.76 28.19
CA ASP A 100 8.83 4.11 28.91
C ASP A 100 9.96 5.13 29.11
N SER A 101 10.56 5.15 30.31
CA SER A 101 11.45 6.23 30.76
C SER A 101 12.79 6.31 30.03
N ASP A 102 13.07 5.34 29.17
CA ASP A 102 14.22 5.29 28.30
C ASP A 102 13.94 5.63 26.83
N ASP A 103 12.69 5.98 26.52
CA ASP A 103 12.22 6.42 25.21
C ASP A 103 11.83 7.91 25.20
N TYR A 104 11.40 8.40 24.04
CA TYR A 104 10.96 9.77 23.85
C TYR A 104 9.99 9.87 22.66
N ILE A 105 9.34 11.02 22.50
CA ILE A 105 8.29 11.23 21.48
C ILE A 105 8.54 12.46 20.61
N SER A 106 7.94 12.50 19.42
CA SER A 106 7.91 13.67 18.52
C SER A 106 7.27 14.89 19.20
N ILE A 107 7.71 16.11 18.86
CA ILE A 107 7.28 17.36 19.54
C ILE A 107 5.76 17.63 19.48
N ASP A 108 5.08 17.10 18.47
CA ASP A 108 3.65 17.33 18.21
C ASP A 108 2.78 16.06 18.40
N TYR A 109 3.36 15.02 19.01
CA TYR A 109 2.80 13.67 19.08
C TYR A 109 1.41 13.61 19.72
N TYR A 110 1.25 14.22 20.91
CA TYR A 110 -0.03 14.14 21.62
C TYR A 110 -1.15 14.98 21.00
N ARG A 111 -0.82 16.10 20.34
CA ARG A 111 -1.83 16.92 19.64
C ARG A 111 -2.53 16.09 18.57
N LEU A 112 -1.75 15.41 17.71
CA LEU A 112 -2.30 14.58 16.64
C LEU A 112 -3.14 13.41 17.16
N LEU A 113 -2.67 12.74 18.22
CA LEU A 113 -3.40 11.62 18.81
C LEU A 113 -4.73 12.09 19.41
N ILE A 114 -4.72 13.21 20.13
CA ILE A 114 -5.92 13.79 20.74
C ILE A 114 -6.89 14.29 19.68
N ASP A 115 -6.43 15.03 18.67
CA ASP A 115 -7.28 15.54 17.59
C ASP A 115 -8.00 14.40 16.86
N LYS A 116 -7.26 13.33 16.51
CA LYS A 116 -7.84 12.13 15.88
C LYS A 116 -8.79 11.43 16.85
N GLY A 117 -8.43 11.32 18.13
CA GLY A 117 -9.24 10.71 19.18
C GLY A 117 -10.58 11.40 19.38
N ILE A 118 -10.60 12.72 19.42
CA ILE A 118 -11.82 13.53 19.55
C ILE A 118 -12.64 13.45 18.26
N LYS A 119 -12.02 13.70 17.10
CA LYS A 119 -12.71 13.75 15.81
C LYS A 119 -13.42 12.43 15.47
N GLU A 120 -12.78 11.30 15.74
CA GLU A 120 -13.33 9.98 15.44
C GLU A 120 -14.11 9.36 16.62
N GLU A 121 -14.05 10.01 17.79
CA GLU A 121 -14.49 9.49 19.09
C GLU A 121 -13.84 8.13 19.40
N ALA A 122 -12.55 7.99 19.11
CA ALA A 122 -11.83 6.73 19.22
C ALA A 122 -11.57 6.35 20.69
N ASP A 123 -11.65 5.05 20.98
CA ASP A 123 -11.25 4.49 22.28
C ASP A 123 -9.73 4.29 22.35
N ILE A 124 -9.11 3.99 21.19
CA ILE A 124 -7.68 3.76 21.04
C ILE A 124 -7.20 4.57 19.83
N VAL A 125 -6.14 5.37 20.01
CA VAL A 125 -5.44 6.02 18.89
C VAL A 125 -3.99 5.62 18.91
N GLU A 126 -3.49 5.07 17.80
CA GLU A 126 -2.13 4.57 17.64
C GLU A 126 -1.23 5.51 16.84
N GLY A 127 -0.01 5.71 17.33
CA GLY A 127 1.09 6.36 16.61
C GLY A 127 2.15 5.39 16.09
N ARG A 128 3.02 5.90 15.21
CA ARG A 128 4.10 5.12 14.59
C ARG A 128 5.23 4.81 15.57
N ILE A 129 6.02 3.78 15.23
CA ILE A 129 7.21 3.40 15.98
C ILE A 129 8.44 3.67 15.13
N ILE A 130 9.30 4.56 15.62
CA ILE A 130 10.64 4.81 15.11
C ILE A 130 11.61 4.11 16.04
N ARG A 131 12.53 3.33 15.51
CA ARG A 131 13.57 2.67 16.30
C ARG A 131 14.86 3.50 16.24
N GLU A 132 15.49 3.70 17.38
CA GLU A 132 16.82 4.32 17.51
C GLU A 132 17.79 3.29 18.09
N ASP A 133 18.89 3.00 17.41
CA ASP A 133 19.94 2.13 17.95
C ASP A 133 20.88 2.90 18.92
N GLU A 134 21.81 2.18 19.55
CA GLU A 134 22.77 2.78 20.50
C GLU A 134 23.71 3.81 19.86
N ASN A 135 23.85 3.83 18.53
CA ASN A 135 24.64 4.82 17.79
C ASN A 135 23.80 6.05 17.37
N GLY A 136 22.51 6.07 17.68
CA GLY A 136 21.58 7.13 17.26
C GLY A 136 21.06 6.97 15.84
N TYR A 137 21.30 5.83 15.17
CA TYR A 137 20.73 5.56 13.85
C TYR A 137 19.23 5.25 13.99
N ARG A 138 18.41 6.01 13.25
CA ARG A 138 16.95 5.91 13.29
C ARG A 138 16.40 5.24 12.06
N PHE A 139 15.49 4.28 12.26
CA PHE A 139 14.85 3.56 11.17
C PHE A 139 13.43 3.12 11.52
N ILE A 140 12.64 2.88 10.47
CA ILE A 140 11.34 2.23 10.57
C ILE A 140 11.46 0.78 10.07
N GLN A 141 10.69 -0.11 10.68
CA GLN A 141 10.41 -1.44 10.15
C GLN A 141 9.17 -1.34 9.26
N ASN A 142 9.32 -1.48 7.94
CA ASN A 142 8.25 -1.15 6.97
C ASN A 142 6.97 -1.94 7.30
N PHE A 143 7.07 -3.25 7.43
CA PHE A 143 5.93 -4.12 7.70
C PHE A 143 5.27 -3.89 9.06
N ASN A 144 6.02 -3.43 10.08
CA ASN A 144 5.46 -3.10 11.39
C ASN A 144 4.86 -1.68 11.45
N ASN A 145 5.03 -0.89 10.39
CA ASN A 145 4.46 0.47 10.26
C ASN A 145 3.33 0.52 9.22
N ILE A 146 2.85 -0.63 8.74
CA ILE A 146 1.62 -0.72 7.96
C ILE A 146 0.45 -0.64 8.94
N LEU A 147 0.00 0.59 9.20
CA LEU A 147 -1.07 0.86 10.15
C LEU A 147 -2.43 0.82 9.45
N ILE A 148 -3.41 0.19 10.09
CA ILE A 148 -4.80 0.27 9.68
C ILE A 148 -5.33 1.65 10.11
N ASP A 149 -5.93 2.42 9.20
CA ASP A 149 -6.41 3.78 9.51
C ASP A 149 -7.52 3.77 10.55
N LYS A 150 -8.49 2.85 10.40
CA LYS A 150 -9.66 2.74 11.26
C LYS A 150 -10.21 1.32 11.35
N LEU A 151 -10.64 0.93 12.55
CA LEU A 151 -11.40 -0.29 12.83
C LEU A 151 -12.55 0.02 13.79
N THR A 152 -13.66 -0.71 13.69
CA THR A 152 -14.84 -0.50 14.53
C THR A 152 -15.48 -1.81 14.96
N GLY A 153 -16.05 -1.83 16.16
CA GLY A 153 -16.78 -2.99 16.69
C GLY A 153 -15.90 -4.23 16.83
N ASP A 154 -16.48 -5.39 16.54
CA ASP A 154 -15.83 -6.69 16.71
C ASP A 154 -14.62 -6.90 15.77
N ASP A 155 -14.51 -6.13 14.69
CA ASP A 155 -13.34 -6.15 13.81
C ASP A 155 -12.06 -5.80 14.57
N ILE A 156 -12.11 -4.97 15.61
CA ILE A 156 -10.92 -4.57 16.38
C ILE A 156 -10.29 -5.78 17.06
N LYS A 157 -11.09 -6.54 17.82
CA LYS A 157 -10.63 -7.74 18.53
C LYS A 157 -10.35 -8.89 17.57
N ASP A 158 -11.13 -9.04 16.50
CA ASP A 158 -10.93 -10.10 15.51
C ASP A 158 -9.61 -9.91 14.75
N GLN A 159 -9.29 -8.67 14.38
CA GLN A 159 -7.98 -8.34 13.81
C GLN A 159 -6.86 -8.56 14.85
N PHE A 160 -7.03 -8.07 16.08
CA PHE A 160 -6.03 -8.21 17.14
C PHE A 160 -5.64 -9.67 17.44
N PHE A 161 -6.59 -10.61 17.50
CA PHE A 161 -6.25 -12.02 17.73
C PHE A 161 -5.81 -12.74 16.46
N SER A 162 -6.41 -12.44 15.29
CA SER A 162 -6.08 -13.14 14.04
C SER A 162 -4.67 -12.90 13.53
N GLN A 163 -3.99 -11.83 13.98
CA GLN A 163 -2.58 -11.60 13.66
C GLN A 163 -1.60 -12.48 14.47
N GLU A 164 -2.05 -13.22 15.49
CA GLU A 164 -1.27 -14.26 16.19
C GLU A 164 0.12 -13.82 16.71
N GLY A 165 0.25 -12.55 17.06
CA GLY A 165 1.48 -11.96 17.61
C GLY A 165 2.44 -11.35 16.59
N LEU A 166 2.08 -11.34 15.30
CA LEU A 166 2.90 -10.83 14.20
C LEU A 166 3.17 -9.31 14.29
N PHE A 167 2.18 -8.51 14.68
CA PHE A 167 2.29 -7.05 14.67
C PHE A 167 2.65 -6.51 16.04
N TYR A 168 3.97 -6.32 16.25
CA TYR A 168 4.54 -5.86 17.51
C TYR A 168 3.90 -4.56 18.02
N HIS A 169 3.57 -3.64 17.11
CA HIS A 169 2.97 -2.36 17.49
C HIS A 169 1.61 -2.51 18.18
N TRP A 170 0.81 -3.55 17.91
CA TRP A 170 -0.46 -3.77 18.62
C TRP A 170 -0.31 -4.33 20.03
N HIS A 171 0.80 -5.00 20.33
CA HIS A 171 1.02 -5.61 21.64
C HIS A 171 1.48 -4.59 22.67
N VAL A 172 2.31 -3.65 22.25
CA VAL A 172 2.82 -2.59 23.12
C VAL A 172 1.74 -1.56 23.42
N ILE A 173 1.85 -0.91 24.58
CA ILE A 173 0.86 0.09 25.00
C ILE A 173 1.34 1.54 24.91
N TRP A 174 2.65 1.76 24.77
CA TRP A 174 3.27 3.07 24.86
C TRP A 174 3.13 3.94 23.60
N ASN A 175 2.91 3.34 22.43
CA ASN A 175 2.71 4.11 21.18
C ASN A 175 1.25 4.55 20.98
N LYS A 176 0.43 4.62 22.04
CA LYS A 176 -1.01 4.87 21.95
C LYS A 176 -1.51 5.79 23.06
N ILE A 177 -2.66 6.42 22.78
CA ILE A 177 -3.55 6.93 23.82
C ILE A 177 -4.79 6.05 23.91
N TYR A 178 -5.34 5.94 25.11
CA TYR A 178 -6.56 5.20 25.42
C TYR A 178 -7.57 6.14 26.07
N ARG A 179 -8.84 6.03 25.71
CA ARG A 179 -9.89 6.74 26.44
C ARG A 179 -9.97 6.19 27.86
N MET A 180 -10.10 7.08 28.85
CA MET A 180 -10.01 6.74 30.26
C MET A 180 -11.16 5.82 30.71
N ASP A 181 -12.33 5.91 30.09
CA ASP A 181 -13.45 4.99 30.35
C ASP A 181 -13.16 3.56 29.88
N LEU A 182 -12.51 3.37 28.72
CA LEU A 182 -12.00 2.08 28.26
C LEU A 182 -10.98 1.52 29.27
N TRP A 183 -10.01 2.35 29.67
CA TRP A 183 -9.01 1.93 30.67
C TRP A 183 -9.67 1.52 32.00
N ASN A 184 -10.60 2.33 32.51
CA ASN A 184 -11.31 2.06 33.76
C ASN A 184 -12.22 0.84 33.69
N LYS A 185 -12.73 0.48 32.51
CA LYS A 185 -13.46 -0.76 32.29
C LYS A 185 -12.57 -2.00 32.52
N CYS A 186 -11.30 -1.91 32.11
CA CYS A 186 -10.33 -3.00 32.25
C CYS A 186 -9.60 -2.99 33.61
N LEU A 187 -9.52 -1.84 34.28
CA LEU A 187 -8.78 -1.65 35.54
C LEU A 187 -9.11 -2.68 36.64
N PRO A 188 -10.38 -3.07 36.90
CA PRO A 188 -10.69 -4.11 37.89
C PRO A 188 -9.99 -5.45 37.61
N TYR A 189 -9.83 -5.82 36.33
CA TYR A 189 -9.11 -7.03 35.94
C TYR A 189 -7.60 -6.85 36.16
N PHE A 190 -7.05 -5.70 35.79
CA PHE A 190 -5.63 -5.40 35.99
C PHE A 190 -5.24 -5.47 37.48
N LYS A 191 -6.11 -5.02 38.39
CA LYS A 191 -5.89 -5.11 39.84
C LYS A 191 -5.86 -6.55 40.39
N ASN A 192 -6.42 -7.52 39.67
CA ASN A 192 -6.39 -8.93 40.07
C ASN A 192 -5.05 -9.62 39.72
N GLN A 193 -4.24 -9.04 38.84
CA GLN A 193 -2.87 -9.50 38.64
C GLN A 193 -2.03 -9.06 39.83
N VAL A 194 -1.44 -10.03 40.55
CA VAL A 194 -0.63 -9.78 41.75
C VAL A 194 0.83 -10.20 41.60
N LYS A 195 1.18 -10.83 40.47
CA LYS A 195 2.54 -11.28 40.21
C LYS A 195 3.42 -10.12 39.75
N HIS A 196 4.67 -10.17 40.17
CA HIS A 196 5.71 -9.27 39.68
C HIS A 196 6.03 -9.56 38.21
N LEU A 197 5.66 -8.64 37.31
CA LEU A 197 5.86 -8.75 35.86
C LEU A 197 6.79 -7.64 35.35
N ILE A 198 7.79 -8.02 34.56
CA ILE A 198 8.76 -7.11 33.94
C ILE A 198 8.89 -7.31 32.42
N MET A 199 8.16 -8.29 31.87
CA MET A 199 8.13 -8.57 30.44
C MET A 199 6.79 -9.18 30.04
N THR A 200 6.33 -8.88 28.81
CA THR A 200 5.07 -9.41 28.24
C THR A 200 3.82 -8.95 29.01
N GLU A 201 3.95 -8.02 29.94
CA GLU A 201 2.83 -7.41 30.65
C GLU A 201 1.95 -6.57 29.71
N ASP A 202 2.56 -5.99 28.68
CA ASP A 202 1.91 -5.35 27.54
C ASP A 202 0.82 -6.22 26.90
N LEU A 203 1.05 -7.54 26.81
CA LEU A 203 0.07 -8.48 26.26
C LEU A 203 -1.22 -8.52 27.09
N ILE A 204 -1.11 -8.39 28.42
CA ILE A 204 -2.27 -8.33 29.32
C ILE A 204 -3.08 -7.07 29.04
N PHE A 205 -2.41 -5.91 29.02
CA PHE A 205 -3.08 -4.63 28.79
C PHE A 205 -3.72 -4.59 27.39
N SER A 206 -2.94 -4.84 26.34
CA SER A 206 -3.41 -4.78 24.95
C SER A 206 -4.55 -5.76 24.69
N SER A 207 -4.46 -7.02 25.14
CA SER A 207 -5.53 -8.00 24.90
C SER A 207 -6.87 -7.53 25.47
N LEU A 208 -6.89 -7.03 26.71
CA LEU A 208 -8.13 -6.55 27.34
C LEU A 208 -8.63 -5.25 26.68
N LEU A 209 -7.74 -4.29 26.42
CA LEU A 209 -8.11 -3.01 25.81
C LEU A 209 -8.67 -3.20 24.39
N PHE A 210 -8.07 -4.07 23.57
CA PHE A 210 -8.58 -4.37 22.24
C PHE A 210 -9.86 -5.21 22.25
N CYS A 211 -10.06 -6.10 23.24
CA CYS A 211 -11.33 -6.80 23.43
C CYS A 211 -12.49 -5.84 23.70
N GLU A 212 -12.23 -4.80 24.50
CA GLU A 212 -13.27 -3.92 25.01
C GLU A 212 -13.48 -2.65 24.18
N ALA A 213 -12.56 -2.34 23.28
CA ALA A 213 -12.64 -1.20 22.36
C ALA A 213 -13.73 -1.39 21.29
N LYS A 214 -14.33 -0.28 20.87
CA LYS A 214 -15.35 -0.17 19.83
C LYS A 214 -14.92 0.68 18.66
N LYS A 215 -13.95 1.58 18.84
CA LYS A 215 -13.37 2.44 17.80
C LYS A 215 -11.85 2.54 18.00
N TYR A 216 -11.10 2.13 16.97
CA TYR A 216 -9.65 2.24 16.91
C TYR A 216 -9.28 3.10 15.68
N CYS A 217 -8.27 3.95 15.82
CA CYS A 217 -7.72 4.76 14.75
C CYS A 217 -6.19 4.85 14.82
N SER A 218 -5.54 5.22 13.73
CA SER A 218 -4.09 5.52 13.71
C SER A 218 -3.77 6.91 13.15
N ILE A 219 -2.57 7.43 13.46
CA ILE A 219 -2.00 8.67 12.90
C ILE A 219 -0.83 8.39 11.96
N LYS A 220 -0.52 9.35 11.07
CA LYS A 220 0.42 9.15 9.96
C LYS A 220 1.81 9.74 10.17
N TYR A 221 1.97 10.92 10.79
CA TYR A 221 3.21 11.68 10.63
C TYR A 221 4.15 11.70 11.84
N ASP A 222 3.61 11.54 13.06
CA ASP A 222 4.43 11.50 14.27
C ASP A 222 4.55 10.11 14.83
N GLY A 223 5.60 9.92 15.63
CA GLY A 223 5.84 8.65 16.26
C GLY A 223 6.59 8.73 17.56
N TYR A 224 6.60 7.55 18.18
CA TYR A 224 7.29 7.23 19.39
C TYR A 224 8.68 6.68 19.03
N PHE A 225 9.72 7.20 19.67
CA PHE A 225 11.10 6.79 19.45
C PHE A 225 11.52 5.73 20.47
N TYR A 226 11.46 4.47 20.03
CA TYR A 226 11.87 3.30 20.79
C TYR A 226 13.40 3.14 20.74
N SER A 227 14.06 3.29 21.89
CA SER A 227 15.51 3.20 22.05
C SER A 227 15.95 1.75 22.25
N ILE A 228 16.61 1.15 21.26
CA ILE A 228 17.12 -0.22 21.33
C ILE A 228 18.38 -0.26 22.20
N ARG A 229 18.40 -1.11 23.23
CA ARG A 229 19.54 -1.31 24.13
C ARG A 229 19.87 -2.78 24.38
N ALA A 230 21.14 -3.09 24.56
CA ALA A 230 21.60 -4.42 24.97
C ALA A 230 21.17 -4.80 26.41
N GLU A 231 21.09 -3.80 27.30
CA GLU A 231 20.79 -3.96 28.74
C GLU A 231 19.28 -4.16 29.03
N ALA A 232 18.41 -3.82 28.08
CA ALA A 232 16.95 -3.88 28.24
C ALA A 232 16.42 -5.30 28.54
N SER A 233 15.18 -5.41 29.03
CA SER A 233 14.52 -6.72 29.27
C SER A 233 14.52 -7.63 28.03
N THR A 234 14.53 -7.00 26.84
CA THR A 234 14.55 -7.62 25.52
C THR A 234 15.89 -7.44 24.78
N GLY A 235 16.95 -6.98 25.45
CA GLY A 235 18.28 -6.73 24.86
C GLY A 235 19.18 -7.98 24.78
N THR A 236 20.34 -7.91 24.11
CA THR A 236 21.15 -9.10 23.77
C THR A 236 21.94 -9.72 24.92
N ASP A 237 22.12 -9.01 26.05
CA ASP A 237 22.86 -9.50 27.22
C ASP A 237 21.89 -10.12 28.26
N ILE A 238 21.51 -11.39 28.03
CA ILE A 238 20.55 -12.12 28.87
C ILE A 238 21.20 -13.38 29.43
N ASP A 239 21.23 -13.50 30.76
CA ASP A 239 21.65 -14.71 31.46
C ASP A 239 20.50 -15.73 31.63
N LEU A 240 20.81 -16.93 32.12
CA LEU A 240 19.81 -17.99 32.29
C LEU A 240 18.66 -17.54 33.22
N ASN A 241 18.97 -16.83 34.31
CA ASN A 241 17.96 -16.40 35.29
C ASN A 241 16.97 -15.44 34.67
N LYS A 242 17.45 -14.49 33.85
CA LYS A 242 16.61 -13.55 33.12
C LYS A 242 15.73 -14.27 32.08
N PHE A 243 16.23 -15.29 31.36
CA PHE A 243 15.37 -16.14 30.51
C PHE A 243 14.27 -16.84 31.32
N LEU A 244 14.61 -17.46 32.45
CA LEU A 244 13.62 -18.16 33.28
C LEU A 244 12.54 -17.20 33.80
N LYS A 245 12.93 -15.99 34.23
CA LYS A 245 11.98 -14.93 34.61
C LYS A 245 11.08 -14.52 33.44
N ASN A 246 11.69 -14.26 32.28
CA ASN A 246 10.99 -13.89 31.05
C ASN A 246 9.95 -14.94 30.64
N PHE A 247 10.29 -16.23 30.72
CA PHE A 247 9.35 -17.31 30.41
C PHE A 247 8.23 -17.42 31.44
N SER A 248 8.54 -17.26 32.73
CA SER A 248 7.53 -17.26 33.79
C SER A 248 6.51 -16.13 33.63
N ASP A 249 7.00 -14.94 33.26
CA ASP A 249 6.16 -13.76 33.02
C ASP A 249 5.27 -13.96 31.79
N MET A 250 5.85 -14.49 30.71
CA MET A 250 5.11 -14.83 29.49
C MET A 250 3.99 -15.84 29.76
N GLY A 251 4.28 -16.93 30.47
CA GLY A 251 3.24 -17.90 30.84
C GLY A 251 2.16 -17.29 31.73
N THR A 252 2.55 -16.39 32.65
CA THR A 252 1.61 -15.64 33.48
C THR A 252 0.71 -14.73 32.64
N ALA A 253 1.25 -14.01 31.66
CA ALA A 253 0.50 -13.11 30.79
C ALA A 253 -0.50 -13.88 29.92
N PHE A 254 -0.08 -14.96 29.25
CA PHE A 254 -0.99 -15.78 28.46
C PHE A 254 -2.09 -16.42 29.30
N ASN A 255 -1.76 -16.99 30.46
CA ASN A 255 -2.78 -17.59 31.33
C ASN A 255 -3.79 -16.55 31.84
N PHE A 256 -3.34 -15.31 32.07
CA PHE A 256 -4.24 -14.21 32.44
C PHE A 256 -5.21 -13.89 31.30
N VAL A 257 -4.71 -13.76 30.06
CA VAL A 257 -5.55 -13.51 28.88
C VAL A 257 -6.54 -14.66 28.65
N GLU A 258 -6.10 -15.91 28.78
CA GLU A 258 -6.99 -17.07 28.68
C GLU A 258 -8.10 -17.02 29.73
N SER A 259 -7.76 -16.77 31.00
CA SER A 259 -8.74 -16.64 32.08
C SER A 259 -9.74 -15.51 31.84
N TYR A 260 -9.29 -14.40 31.26
CA TYR A 260 -10.17 -13.29 30.87
C TYR A 260 -11.13 -13.67 29.75
N LEU A 261 -10.64 -14.36 28.72
CA LEU A 261 -11.46 -14.80 27.60
C LEU A 261 -12.46 -15.89 28.03
N GLU A 262 -12.10 -16.76 28.97
CA GLU A 262 -13.02 -17.73 29.57
C GLU A 262 -14.13 -17.01 30.33
N ALA A 263 -13.78 -16.04 31.17
CA ALA A 263 -14.74 -15.25 31.95
C ALA A 263 -15.67 -14.38 31.08
N SER A 264 -15.22 -14.00 29.88
CA SER A 264 -16.00 -13.22 28.91
C SER A 264 -16.67 -14.07 27.83
N GLU A 265 -16.64 -15.41 27.94
CA GLU A 265 -17.23 -16.36 26.98
C GLU A 265 -16.67 -16.24 25.54
N GLN A 266 -15.46 -15.70 25.39
CA GLN A 266 -14.79 -15.49 24.10
C GLN A 266 -13.65 -16.49 23.84
N PHE A 267 -13.29 -17.30 24.82
CA PHE A 267 -12.15 -18.22 24.73
C PHE A 267 -12.25 -19.16 23.53
N GLU A 268 -13.38 -19.84 23.33
CA GLU A 268 -13.52 -20.81 22.24
C GLU A 268 -13.39 -20.16 20.84
N LYS A 269 -13.71 -18.86 20.69
CA LYS A 269 -13.51 -18.12 19.44
C LYS A 269 -12.01 -17.93 19.12
N TYR A 270 -11.19 -17.58 20.11
CA TYR A 270 -9.80 -17.17 19.91
C TYR A 270 -8.76 -18.19 20.38
N LYS A 271 -9.19 -19.34 20.90
CA LYS A 271 -8.33 -20.41 21.42
C LYS A 271 -7.28 -20.89 20.43
N GLU A 272 -7.66 -21.04 19.15
CA GLU A 272 -6.73 -21.43 18.09
C GLU A 272 -5.70 -20.33 17.83
N ASN A 273 -6.14 -19.07 17.72
CA ASN A 273 -5.24 -17.93 17.53
C ASN A 273 -4.25 -17.77 18.69
N LEU A 274 -4.70 -17.91 19.94
CA LEU A 274 -3.82 -17.89 21.11
C LEU A 274 -2.84 -19.06 21.13
N SER A 275 -3.28 -20.26 20.74
CA SER A 275 -2.39 -21.41 20.59
C SER A 275 -1.29 -21.14 19.55
N ASN A 276 -1.65 -20.57 18.40
CA ASN A 276 -0.70 -20.23 17.35
C ASN A 276 0.24 -19.10 17.77
N TRP A 277 -0.26 -18.10 18.50
CA TRP A 277 0.56 -17.04 19.10
C TRP A 277 1.57 -17.61 20.09
N LYS A 278 1.15 -18.51 21.00
CA LYS A 278 2.05 -19.23 21.92
C LYS A 278 3.14 -20.00 21.15
N LYS A 279 2.78 -20.74 20.09
CA LYS A 279 3.77 -21.43 19.24
C LYS A 279 4.74 -20.46 18.58
N ARG A 280 4.27 -19.30 18.12
CA ARG A 280 5.12 -18.25 17.55
C ARG A 280 6.11 -17.69 18.56
N TYR A 281 5.65 -17.32 19.75
CA TYR A 281 6.52 -16.84 20.82
C TYR A 281 7.54 -17.92 21.21
N PHE A 282 7.12 -19.18 21.29
CA PHE A 282 8.02 -20.30 21.50
C PHE A 282 9.15 -20.32 20.44
N ARG A 283 8.83 -20.23 19.15
CA ARG A 283 9.83 -20.22 18.06
C ARG A 283 10.78 -19.04 18.11
N LEU A 284 10.28 -17.83 18.38
CA LEU A 284 11.11 -16.62 18.52
C LEU A 284 12.11 -16.75 19.68
N TRP A 285 11.64 -17.19 20.84
CA TRP A 285 12.48 -17.34 22.02
C TRP A 285 13.42 -18.54 21.94
N MET A 286 13.03 -19.60 21.24
CA MET A 286 13.93 -20.70 20.88
C MET A 286 15.11 -20.20 20.04
N SER A 287 14.86 -19.48 18.96
CA SER A 287 15.93 -18.94 18.11
C SER A 287 16.85 -17.98 18.86
N ARG A 288 16.28 -17.17 19.74
CA ARG A 288 17.04 -16.29 20.63
C ARG A 288 17.90 -17.06 21.63
N LEU A 289 17.37 -18.12 22.24
CA LEU A 289 18.13 -18.97 23.15
C LEU A 289 19.27 -19.68 22.41
N GLU A 290 19.01 -20.12 21.17
CA GLU A 290 20.01 -20.73 20.30
C GLU A 290 21.18 -19.78 20.00
N SER A 291 20.90 -18.48 19.79
CA SER A 291 21.93 -17.46 19.53
C SER A 291 22.81 -17.09 20.72
N THR A 292 22.49 -17.55 21.94
CA THR A 292 23.32 -17.28 23.13
C THR A 292 24.57 -18.16 23.21
N GLU A 293 25.58 -17.72 23.93
CA GLU A 293 26.80 -18.52 24.22
C GLU A 293 26.64 -19.47 25.44
N MET A 294 25.41 -19.70 25.91
CA MET A 294 25.16 -20.53 27.09
C MET A 294 25.55 -22.01 26.90
N LYS A 295 25.93 -22.66 28.00
CA LYS A 295 26.22 -24.11 28.03
C LYS A 295 24.98 -24.91 27.58
N PRO A 296 25.16 -26.06 26.89
CA PRO A 296 24.05 -26.90 26.42
C PRO A 296 23.05 -27.27 27.53
N SER A 297 23.52 -27.62 28.73
CA SER A 297 22.65 -27.96 29.86
C SER A 297 21.77 -26.80 30.34
N ALA A 298 22.27 -25.56 30.28
CA ALA A 298 21.51 -24.36 30.60
C ALA A 298 20.44 -24.08 29.53
N LYS A 299 20.78 -24.29 28.25
CA LYS A 299 19.81 -24.20 27.15
C LYS A 299 18.71 -25.25 27.28
N GLU A 300 19.05 -26.50 27.58
CA GLU A 300 18.06 -27.57 27.81
C GLU A 300 17.08 -27.23 28.94
N GLN A 301 17.59 -26.69 30.06
CA GLN A 301 16.74 -26.22 31.16
C GLN A 301 15.81 -25.08 30.70
N ALA A 302 16.35 -24.08 30.00
CA ALA A 302 15.57 -22.97 29.47
C ALA A 302 14.47 -23.42 28.50
N ILE A 303 14.77 -24.38 27.60
CA ILE A 303 13.79 -24.95 26.67
C ILE A 303 12.65 -25.65 27.43
N LEU A 304 12.97 -26.42 28.47
CA LEU A 304 11.96 -27.11 29.28
C LEU A 304 11.02 -26.12 29.96
N GLU A 305 11.55 -25.04 30.53
CA GLU A 305 10.73 -24.01 31.19
C GLU A 305 9.92 -23.19 30.18
N LEU A 306 10.47 -22.90 28.99
CA LEU A 306 9.73 -22.24 27.92
C LEU A 306 8.55 -23.11 27.44
N LYS A 307 8.75 -24.42 27.26
CA LYS A 307 7.68 -25.38 26.91
C LYS A 307 6.57 -25.39 27.96
N LYS A 308 6.93 -25.40 29.25
CA LYS A 308 5.96 -25.34 30.35
C LYS A 308 5.20 -24.02 30.36
N ALA A 309 5.90 -22.89 30.24
CA ALA A 309 5.32 -21.56 30.28
C ALA A 309 4.26 -21.35 29.18
N LEU A 310 4.52 -21.86 27.98
CA LEU A 310 3.64 -21.70 26.83
C LEU A 310 2.74 -22.91 26.54
N ASN A 311 2.78 -23.94 27.41
CA ASN A 311 2.06 -25.21 27.23
C ASN A 311 2.30 -25.88 25.86
N ILE A 312 3.57 -26.00 25.47
CA ILE A 312 4.00 -26.61 24.20
C ILE A 312 4.54 -28.02 24.44
N HIS A 313 3.93 -29.04 23.84
CA HIS A 313 4.32 -30.45 24.00
C HIS A 313 5.27 -30.98 22.91
N GLY A 314 5.38 -30.27 21.78
CA GLY A 314 6.17 -30.69 20.61
C GLY A 314 7.48 -29.90 20.43
N ASN A 315 8.12 -30.12 19.29
CA ASN A 315 9.15 -29.22 18.76
C ASN A 315 8.52 -28.39 17.66
N GLU A 316 8.62 -27.07 17.76
CA GLU A 316 8.19 -26.12 16.74
C GLU A 316 9.43 -25.62 15.99
N LEU A 317 9.40 -25.64 14.65
CA LEU A 317 10.48 -25.11 13.82
C LEU A 317 10.17 -23.66 13.45
N ALA A 318 11.18 -22.79 13.51
CA ALA A 318 11.08 -21.40 13.08
C ALA A 318 10.42 -21.29 11.69
N LEU A 319 9.42 -20.42 11.57
CA LEU A 319 8.72 -20.15 10.33
C LEU A 319 9.25 -18.86 9.71
N PRO A 320 9.28 -18.72 8.37
CA PRO A 320 9.65 -17.46 7.71
C PRO A 320 8.83 -16.25 8.19
N GLU A 321 7.56 -16.48 8.54
CA GLU A 321 6.60 -15.47 9.03
C GLU A 321 6.99 -14.88 10.40
N ASP A 322 7.72 -15.62 11.24
CA ASP A 322 8.04 -15.19 12.61
C ASP A 322 8.85 -13.87 12.62
N TYR A 323 9.69 -13.66 11.61
CA TYR A 323 10.59 -12.52 11.45
C TYR A 323 10.13 -11.50 10.40
N TYR A 324 8.91 -11.64 9.88
CA TYR A 324 8.40 -10.83 8.77
C TYR A 324 8.52 -9.32 9.03
N HIS A 325 8.17 -8.86 10.23
CA HIS A 325 8.21 -7.45 10.63
C HIS A 325 9.60 -6.80 10.52
N ALA A 326 10.68 -7.59 10.67
CA ALA A 326 12.06 -7.11 10.62
C ALA A 326 12.74 -7.35 9.26
N ALA A 327 12.00 -7.85 8.26
CA ALA A 327 12.56 -8.22 6.96
C ALA A 327 13.06 -7.01 6.15
N VAL A 328 12.46 -5.83 6.36
CA VAL A 328 12.84 -4.59 5.66
C VAL A 328 12.86 -3.43 6.64
N ASN A 329 14.00 -2.76 6.71
CA ASN A 329 14.21 -1.54 7.48
C ASN A 329 14.46 -0.37 6.53
N THR A 330 13.92 0.79 6.86
CA THR A 330 14.09 2.03 6.09
C THR A 330 14.62 3.14 6.98
N PRO A 331 15.69 3.86 6.58
CA PRO A 331 16.18 5.02 7.32
C PRO A 331 15.05 6.02 7.60
N TRP A 332 14.98 6.56 8.82
CA TRP A 332 13.95 7.51 9.17
C TRP A 332 14.28 8.92 8.67
N GLU A 333 13.34 9.54 7.96
CA GLU A 333 13.46 10.90 7.47
C GLU A 333 13.03 11.91 8.55
N HIS A 334 13.97 12.72 9.04
CA HIS A 334 13.78 13.57 10.21
C HIS A 334 13.31 14.99 9.90
N ARG A 335 13.36 15.42 8.63
CA ARG A 335 13.08 16.82 8.25
C ARG A 335 11.68 17.31 8.61
N TYR A 336 10.68 16.41 8.63
CA TYR A 336 9.33 16.76 9.08
C TYR A 336 9.28 17.11 10.58
N GLU A 337 10.06 16.38 11.40
CA GLU A 337 10.23 16.72 12.83
C GLU A 337 11.01 18.03 12.99
N THR A 338 11.99 18.30 12.11
CA THR A 338 12.78 19.54 12.14
C THR A 338 11.91 20.77 11.90
N ILE A 339 11.04 20.77 10.88
CA ILE A 339 10.14 21.92 10.63
C ILE A 339 9.18 22.16 11.79
N LYS A 340 8.65 21.10 12.42
CA LYS A 340 7.82 21.23 13.63
C LYS A 340 8.58 21.91 14.77
N LYS A 341 9.84 21.50 15.01
CA LYS A 341 10.68 22.14 16.03
C LYS A 341 10.97 23.62 15.73
N LEU A 342 11.17 23.98 14.47
CA LEU A 342 11.34 25.39 14.07
C LEU A 342 10.06 26.20 14.30
N ILE A 343 8.89 25.64 14.01
CA ILE A 343 7.60 26.29 14.31
C ILE A 343 7.41 26.45 15.82
N ALA A 344 7.85 25.48 16.62
CA ALA A 344 7.74 25.51 18.08
C ALA A 344 8.74 26.46 18.77
N ASP A 345 9.76 26.97 18.06
CA ASP A 345 10.77 27.86 18.62
C ASP A 345 10.13 29.17 19.11
N ASP A 346 10.44 29.58 20.33
CA ASP A 346 9.92 30.79 20.96
C ASP A 346 10.42 32.08 20.28
N GLU A 347 11.55 32.03 19.57
CA GLU A 347 12.09 33.17 18.79
C GLU A 347 11.30 33.42 17.49
N ILE A 348 10.50 32.44 17.04
CA ILE A 348 9.63 32.58 15.89
C ILE A 348 8.27 33.15 16.34
N GLU A 349 7.92 34.35 15.87
CA GLU A 349 6.63 34.98 16.13
C GLU A 349 5.65 34.74 14.97
N TYR A 350 6.15 34.76 13.74
CA TYR A 350 5.36 34.60 12.52
C TYR A 350 5.74 33.34 11.76
N VAL A 351 4.73 32.57 11.34
CA VAL A 351 4.88 31.50 10.36
C VAL A 351 4.27 31.95 9.04
N SER A 352 5.12 32.03 8.02
CA SER A 352 4.76 32.44 6.67
C SER A 352 4.71 31.21 5.75
N PHE A 353 3.71 31.12 4.89
CA PHE A 353 3.63 30.05 3.90
C PHE A 353 3.55 30.61 2.48
N ASP A 354 4.25 29.96 1.55
CA ASP A 354 3.83 29.98 0.15
C ASP A 354 2.48 29.25 -0.03
N ILE A 355 1.76 29.56 -1.09
CA ILE A 355 0.42 29.02 -1.34
C ILE A 355 0.45 27.79 -2.25
N PHE A 356 0.93 27.91 -3.49
CA PHE A 356 0.73 26.87 -4.51
C PHE A 356 1.86 25.85 -4.49
N ASP A 357 1.53 24.56 -4.58
CA ASP A 357 2.42 23.43 -4.33
C ASP A 357 2.96 23.34 -2.89
N THR A 358 2.68 24.34 -2.04
CA THR A 358 2.95 24.38 -0.60
C THR A 358 1.70 24.12 0.24
N LEU A 359 0.81 25.11 0.45
CA LEU A 359 -0.46 24.92 1.20
C LEU A 359 -1.47 24.10 0.41
N VAL A 360 -1.49 24.32 -0.90
CA VAL A 360 -2.49 23.75 -1.79
C VAL A 360 -1.86 23.18 -3.05
N VAL A 361 -2.42 22.09 -3.53
CA VAL A 361 -1.98 21.39 -4.75
C VAL A 361 -3.10 21.35 -5.77
N ARG A 362 -2.73 21.20 -7.04
CA ARG A 362 -3.67 20.93 -8.12
C ARG A 362 -3.53 19.48 -8.59
N PRO A 363 -4.58 18.82 -9.07
CA PRO A 363 -4.54 17.45 -9.59
C PRO A 363 -4.00 17.41 -11.04
N PHE A 364 -3.07 18.29 -11.37
CA PHE A 364 -2.49 18.42 -12.71
C PHE A 364 -0.99 18.20 -12.66
N PHE A 365 -0.44 17.50 -13.65
CA PHE A 365 1.00 17.29 -13.74
C PHE A 365 1.71 18.60 -14.05
N ASP A 366 1.07 19.40 -14.90
CA ASP A 366 1.46 20.79 -15.14
C ASP A 366 0.30 21.69 -14.74
N PRO A 367 0.49 22.72 -13.90
CA PRO A 367 -0.57 23.66 -13.56
C PRO A 367 -1.30 24.26 -14.77
N ARG A 368 -0.62 24.36 -15.92
CA ARG A 368 -1.17 24.85 -17.19
C ARG A 368 -2.20 23.91 -17.82
N ASP A 369 -2.29 22.66 -17.38
CA ASP A 369 -3.30 21.69 -17.84
C ASP A 369 -4.73 22.17 -17.61
N LEU A 370 -4.94 23.04 -16.61
CA LEU A 370 -6.22 23.70 -16.36
C LEU A 370 -6.71 24.47 -17.61
N LEU A 371 -5.80 25.06 -18.38
CA LEU A 371 -6.14 25.82 -19.59
C LEU A 371 -6.72 24.93 -20.69
N LEU A 372 -6.43 23.61 -20.70
CA LEU A 372 -7.03 22.67 -21.66
C LEU A 372 -8.51 22.41 -21.35
N ILE A 373 -8.91 22.50 -20.08
CA ILE A 373 -10.32 22.48 -19.69
C ILE A 373 -11.00 23.78 -20.13
N LEU A 374 -10.30 24.91 -19.99
CA LEU A 374 -10.77 26.22 -20.43
C LEU A 374 -10.93 26.30 -21.96
N ASP A 375 -10.07 25.65 -22.74
CA ASP A 375 -10.18 25.54 -24.20
C ASP A 375 -11.54 24.96 -24.63
N ASN A 376 -11.96 23.86 -24.00
CA ASN A 376 -13.25 23.27 -24.29
C ASN A 376 -14.41 24.24 -23.99
N TYR A 377 -14.32 25.01 -22.90
CA TYR A 377 -15.31 26.04 -22.60
C TYR A 377 -15.28 27.19 -23.63
N PHE A 378 -14.10 27.60 -24.09
CA PHE A 378 -13.94 28.59 -25.15
C PHE A 378 -14.64 28.18 -26.43
N HIS A 379 -14.44 26.94 -26.90
CA HIS A 379 -15.11 26.44 -28.12
C HIS A 379 -16.62 26.34 -27.96
N GLN A 380 -17.13 26.10 -26.75
CA GLN A 380 -18.57 26.10 -26.49
C GLN A 380 -19.19 27.51 -26.58
N ILE A 381 -18.50 28.54 -26.06
CA ILE A 381 -19.03 29.91 -26.04
C ILE A 381 -18.66 30.72 -27.29
N TYR A 382 -17.66 30.28 -28.06
CA TYR A 382 -17.18 30.94 -29.28
C TYR A 382 -16.92 29.95 -30.44
N PRO A 383 -17.96 29.23 -30.92
CA PRO A 383 -17.83 28.08 -31.84
C PRO A 383 -17.38 28.45 -33.26
N HIS A 384 -17.32 29.73 -33.60
CA HIS A 384 -16.90 30.20 -34.93
C HIS A 384 -15.37 30.24 -35.10
N ASN A 385 -14.60 29.97 -34.04
CA ASN A 385 -13.14 30.06 -34.05
C ASN A 385 -12.44 28.76 -33.64
N ASN A 386 -12.78 27.65 -34.31
CA ASN A 386 -12.25 26.31 -34.01
C ASN A 386 -10.77 26.13 -34.42
N LEU A 387 -10.15 27.14 -35.04
CA LEU A 387 -8.73 27.12 -35.41
C LEU A 387 -7.82 27.71 -34.32
N VAL A 388 -8.40 28.39 -33.32
CA VAL A 388 -7.64 28.97 -32.21
C VAL A 388 -7.68 28.03 -31.01
N GLU A 389 -6.48 27.72 -30.53
CA GLU A 389 -6.23 27.08 -29.24
C GLU A 389 -6.01 28.20 -28.20
N PHE A 390 -7.00 28.40 -27.33
CA PHE A 390 -7.02 29.53 -26.41
C PHE A 390 -5.95 29.39 -25.32
N SER A 391 -5.62 28.18 -24.89
CA SER A 391 -4.57 27.90 -23.91
C SER A 391 -3.19 28.42 -24.37
N THR A 392 -2.79 28.14 -25.61
CA THR A 392 -1.55 28.67 -26.21
C THR A 392 -1.55 30.20 -26.24
N LEU A 393 -2.66 30.81 -26.65
CA LEU A 393 -2.82 32.26 -26.69
C LEU A 393 -2.73 32.87 -25.28
N ARG A 394 -3.39 32.26 -24.29
CA ARG A 394 -3.41 32.70 -22.89
C ARG A 394 -2.01 32.66 -22.25
N LEU A 395 -1.18 31.67 -22.58
CA LEU A 395 0.20 31.59 -22.12
C LEU A 395 1.09 32.68 -22.74
N GLN A 396 0.95 32.90 -24.05
CA GLN A 396 1.69 33.96 -24.75
C GLN A 396 1.30 35.35 -24.23
N ALA A 397 0.02 35.57 -23.97
CA ALA A 397 -0.49 36.83 -23.46
C ALA A 397 0.13 37.20 -22.10
N GLU A 398 0.34 36.22 -21.21
CA GLU A 398 0.97 36.48 -19.91
C GLU A 398 2.41 36.99 -20.05
N ASP A 399 3.24 36.28 -20.82
CA ASP A 399 4.63 36.66 -21.05
C ASP A 399 4.73 38.04 -21.73
N LYS A 400 3.89 38.28 -22.76
CA LYS A 400 3.85 39.58 -23.45
C LYS A 400 3.38 40.71 -22.54
N THR A 401 2.37 40.47 -21.72
CA THR A 401 1.91 41.44 -20.73
C THR A 401 3.03 41.78 -19.74
N ARG A 402 3.78 40.78 -19.27
CA ARG A 402 4.92 40.97 -18.35
C ARG A 402 6.04 41.79 -18.98
N GLN A 403 6.36 41.53 -20.25
CA GLN A 403 7.34 42.32 -21.01
C GLN A 403 6.90 43.79 -21.16
N LEU A 404 5.64 44.02 -21.57
CA LEU A 404 5.12 45.37 -21.81
C LEU A 404 5.00 46.20 -20.53
N ILE A 405 4.57 45.58 -19.43
CA ILE A 405 4.44 46.26 -18.14
C ILE A 405 5.80 46.68 -17.60
N ARG A 406 6.81 45.82 -17.69
CA ARG A 406 8.19 46.17 -17.27
C ARG A 406 8.76 47.36 -18.06
N LEU A 407 8.40 47.49 -19.34
CA LEU A 407 8.81 48.65 -20.15
C LEU A 407 8.08 49.94 -19.73
N LYS A 408 6.79 49.85 -19.37
CA LYS A 408 5.98 51.00 -18.95
C LYS A 408 6.28 51.45 -17.52
N ASN A 409 6.48 50.49 -16.61
CA ASN A 409 6.72 50.70 -15.18
C ASN A 409 7.90 49.83 -14.72
N PRO A 410 9.14 50.32 -14.79
CA PRO A 410 10.33 49.53 -14.46
C PRO A 410 10.39 48.99 -13.02
N SER A 411 9.64 49.58 -12.10
CA SER A 411 9.52 49.11 -10.71
C SER A 411 8.54 47.94 -10.54
N TRP A 412 7.67 47.68 -11.52
CA TRP A 412 6.70 46.58 -11.43
C TRP A 412 7.35 45.28 -11.88
N GLN A 413 7.36 44.31 -10.97
CA GLN A 413 8.03 43.02 -11.18
C GLN A 413 7.07 41.95 -11.72
N ASP A 414 5.75 42.13 -11.51
CA ASP A 414 4.70 41.18 -11.86
C ASP A 414 3.43 41.82 -12.46
N VAL A 415 2.60 40.97 -13.08
CA VAL A 415 1.34 41.31 -13.77
C VAL A 415 0.13 40.79 -13.00
N ASN A 416 -1.06 41.27 -13.35
CA ASN A 416 -2.32 40.70 -12.85
C ASN A 416 -3.20 40.12 -13.96
N LEU A 417 -4.17 39.29 -13.58
CA LEU A 417 -5.08 38.60 -14.49
C LEU A 417 -5.85 39.55 -15.42
N ASN A 418 -6.30 40.71 -14.93
CA ASN A 418 -7.03 41.67 -15.76
C ASN A 418 -6.16 42.24 -16.89
N GLU A 419 -4.89 42.51 -16.61
CA GLU A 419 -3.94 42.99 -17.62
C GLU A 419 -3.69 41.95 -18.69
N ILE A 420 -3.60 40.67 -18.30
CA ILE A 420 -3.44 39.55 -19.24
C ILE A 420 -4.66 39.46 -20.17
N TYR A 421 -5.87 39.48 -19.62
CA TYR A 421 -7.10 39.39 -20.42
C TYR A 421 -7.37 40.65 -21.25
N GLU A 422 -6.95 41.83 -20.79
CA GLU A 422 -7.03 43.05 -21.60
C GLU A 422 -6.03 43.00 -22.77
N TYR A 423 -4.83 42.43 -22.56
CA TYR A 423 -3.91 42.16 -23.67
C TYR A 423 -4.55 41.23 -24.71
N ILE A 424 -5.12 40.11 -24.27
CA ILE A 424 -5.84 39.14 -25.14
C ILE A 424 -6.93 39.84 -25.95
N ARG A 425 -7.75 40.66 -25.28
CA ARG A 425 -8.79 41.43 -25.94
C ARG A 425 -8.23 42.36 -27.01
N SER A 426 -7.23 43.16 -26.65
CA SER A 426 -6.71 44.23 -27.51
C SER A 426 -5.91 43.71 -28.71
N GLU A 427 -5.13 42.65 -28.53
CA GLU A 427 -4.23 42.11 -29.56
C GLU A 427 -4.98 41.22 -30.56
N TYR A 428 -5.97 40.45 -30.09
CA TYR A 428 -6.68 39.46 -30.91
C TYR A 428 -8.12 39.87 -31.26
N ASP A 429 -8.55 41.07 -30.88
CA ASP A 429 -9.88 41.65 -31.15
C ASP A 429 -11.05 40.75 -30.70
N PHE A 430 -10.89 40.08 -29.55
CA PHE A 430 -11.97 39.27 -29.00
C PHE A 430 -13.09 40.13 -28.37
N PRO A 431 -14.37 39.74 -28.53
CA PRO A 431 -15.48 40.45 -27.87
C PRO A 431 -15.33 40.48 -26.34
N LEU A 432 -15.65 41.63 -25.74
CA LEU A 432 -15.52 41.83 -24.29
C LEU A 432 -16.29 40.78 -23.47
N ASP A 433 -17.50 40.42 -23.89
CA ASP A 433 -18.32 39.45 -23.16
C ASP A 433 -17.71 38.04 -23.16
N ILE A 434 -17.00 37.67 -24.22
CA ILE A 434 -16.28 36.39 -24.33
C ILE A 434 -15.06 36.40 -23.40
N VAL A 435 -14.24 37.46 -23.47
CA VAL A 435 -13.05 37.63 -22.63
C VAL A 435 -13.42 37.61 -21.14
N ASP A 436 -14.50 38.30 -20.74
CA ASP A 436 -14.96 38.30 -19.35
C ASP A 436 -15.48 36.94 -18.88
N LYS A 437 -16.21 36.19 -19.74
CA LYS A 437 -16.63 34.82 -19.45
C LYS A 437 -15.44 33.88 -19.27
N LEU A 438 -14.41 33.99 -20.10
CA LEU A 438 -13.21 33.16 -20.01
C LEU A 438 -12.42 33.45 -18.73
N LYS A 439 -12.22 34.73 -18.41
CA LYS A 439 -11.57 35.16 -17.16
C LYS A 439 -12.31 34.64 -15.93
N ALA A 440 -13.64 34.77 -15.92
CA ALA A 440 -14.47 34.25 -14.84
C ALA A 440 -14.36 32.72 -14.73
N LYS A 441 -14.32 32.01 -15.86
CA LYS A 441 -14.16 30.55 -15.87
C LYS A 441 -12.77 30.10 -15.43
N GLU A 442 -11.70 30.81 -15.80
CA GLU A 442 -10.34 30.53 -15.30
C GLU A 442 -10.30 30.65 -13.77
N ILE A 443 -10.88 31.72 -13.19
CA ILE A 443 -11.00 31.89 -11.74
C ILE A 443 -11.80 30.76 -11.09
N GLU A 444 -12.94 30.40 -11.67
CA GLU A 444 -13.79 29.30 -11.19
C GLU A 444 -13.01 27.98 -11.15
N LEU A 445 -12.29 27.65 -12.23
CA LEU A 445 -11.50 26.44 -12.34
C LEU A 445 -10.31 26.42 -11.36
N GLU A 446 -9.63 27.56 -11.19
CA GLU A 446 -8.52 27.70 -10.22
C GLU A 446 -9.01 27.42 -8.79
N ILE A 447 -10.17 27.97 -8.42
CA ILE A 447 -10.80 27.68 -7.12
C ILE A 447 -11.23 26.21 -7.06
N GLN A 448 -11.87 25.67 -8.11
CA GLN A 448 -12.40 24.31 -8.14
C GLN A 448 -11.32 23.26 -7.96
N TYR A 449 -10.23 23.35 -8.72
CA TYR A 449 -9.19 22.32 -8.80
C TYR A 449 -8.08 22.44 -7.77
N THR A 450 -8.10 23.51 -6.97
CA THR A 450 -7.17 23.62 -5.87
C THR A 450 -7.65 22.83 -4.65
N MET A 451 -6.76 22.01 -4.09
CA MET A 451 -7.01 21.10 -2.98
C MET A 451 -6.02 21.37 -1.84
N ARG A 452 -6.44 21.15 -0.59
CA ARG A 452 -5.57 21.27 0.58
C ARG A 452 -4.45 20.22 0.54
N ARG A 453 -3.24 20.61 0.94
CA ARG A 453 -2.16 19.70 1.31
C ARG A 453 -2.25 19.39 2.81
N GLU A 454 -2.54 18.14 3.16
CA GLU A 454 -2.91 17.76 4.53
C GLU A 454 -1.72 17.86 5.50
N SER A 455 -0.51 17.48 5.06
CA SER A 455 0.71 17.60 5.87
C SER A 455 1.04 19.06 6.22
N VAL A 456 0.81 20.02 5.31
CA VAL A 456 1.08 21.44 5.59
C VAL A 456 -0.06 22.06 6.39
N TYR A 457 -1.30 21.58 6.22
CA TYR A 457 -2.40 21.96 7.11
C TYR A 457 -2.16 21.53 8.56
N GLU A 458 -1.52 20.38 8.79
CA GLU A 458 -1.07 19.98 10.12
C GLU A 458 -0.11 21.01 10.73
N LEU A 459 0.89 21.47 9.97
CA LEU A 459 1.83 22.50 10.40
C LEU A 459 1.15 23.85 10.67
N TYR A 460 0.18 24.22 9.83
CA TYR A 460 -0.66 25.41 10.03
C TYR A 460 -1.44 25.32 11.35
N GLN A 461 -2.09 24.18 11.62
CA GLN A 461 -2.85 23.98 12.86
C GLN A 461 -1.94 24.00 14.09
N MET A 462 -0.77 23.36 14.00
CA MET A 462 0.25 23.42 15.04
C MET A 462 0.69 24.87 15.33
N ALA A 463 0.98 25.66 14.29
CA ALA A 463 1.36 27.06 14.45
C ALA A 463 0.26 27.88 15.17
N LYS A 464 -1.01 27.61 14.85
CA LYS A 464 -2.15 28.24 15.53
C LYS A 464 -2.26 27.87 17.00
N GLU A 465 -2.13 26.60 17.34
CA GLU A 465 -2.21 26.15 18.73
C GLU A 465 -1.08 26.71 19.59
N LEU A 466 0.08 26.94 18.97
CA LEU A 466 1.21 27.63 19.58
C LEU A 466 1.05 29.17 19.60
N ASN A 467 -0.09 29.70 19.17
CA ASN A 467 -0.40 31.13 19.07
C ASN A 467 0.61 31.92 18.20
N LYS A 468 1.19 31.26 17.18
CA LYS A 468 2.01 31.94 16.18
C LYS A 468 1.11 32.73 15.24
N LYS A 469 1.58 33.89 14.79
CA LYS A 469 0.86 34.69 13.79
C LYS A 469 1.13 34.12 12.40
N ILE A 470 0.09 34.01 11.57
CA ILE A 470 0.20 33.34 10.27
C ILE A 470 0.02 34.33 9.13
N ILE A 471 0.88 34.29 8.13
CA ILE A 471 0.77 35.09 6.91
C ILE A 471 0.99 34.23 5.67
N PHE A 472 0.44 34.67 4.54
CA PHE A 472 0.64 34.00 3.24
C PHE A 472 1.32 34.93 2.25
N VAL A 473 2.28 34.41 1.48
CA VAL A 473 3.05 35.17 0.50
C VAL A 473 3.12 34.38 -0.80
N SER A 474 2.57 34.91 -1.89
CA SER A 474 2.47 34.19 -3.17
C SER A 474 2.86 35.03 -4.38
N ASP A 475 3.62 34.42 -5.29
CA ASP A 475 3.94 34.98 -6.61
C ASP A 475 2.89 34.49 -7.65
N MET A 476 1.69 35.07 -7.61
CA MET A 476 0.58 34.67 -8.49
C MET A 476 -0.10 35.89 -9.12
N TYR A 477 -0.43 35.79 -10.41
CA TYR A 477 -1.16 36.83 -11.17
C TYR A 477 -2.63 36.99 -10.75
N LEU A 478 -3.16 36.06 -9.94
CA LEU A 478 -4.55 36.08 -9.47
C LEU A 478 -4.77 37.22 -8.46
N PRO A 479 -5.96 37.85 -8.43
CA PRO A 479 -6.30 38.84 -7.41
C PRO A 479 -6.28 38.26 -6.00
N GLY A 480 -5.95 39.06 -4.99
CA GLY A 480 -5.89 38.66 -3.59
C GLY A 480 -7.23 38.13 -3.06
N THR A 481 -8.35 38.63 -3.58
CA THR A 481 -9.71 38.12 -3.28
C THR A 481 -9.93 36.69 -3.78
N VAL A 482 -9.35 36.32 -4.92
CA VAL A 482 -9.42 34.94 -5.44
C VAL A 482 -8.52 34.02 -4.62
N ILE A 483 -7.31 34.48 -4.30
CA ILE A 483 -6.37 33.74 -3.44
C ILE A 483 -6.98 33.47 -2.07
N LYS A 484 -7.64 34.47 -1.48
CA LYS A 484 -8.40 34.33 -0.24
C LYS A 484 -9.43 33.19 -0.34
N ASN A 485 -10.23 33.17 -1.40
CA ASN A 485 -11.21 32.09 -1.61
C ASN A 485 -10.55 30.71 -1.73
N ILE A 486 -9.38 30.61 -2.37
CA ILE A 486 -8.62 29.36 -2.51
C ILE A 486 -8.18 28.83 -1.14
N VAL A 487 -7.51 29.66 -0.34
CA VAL A 487 -6.98 29.24 0.96
C VAL A 487 -8.09 28.96 1.97
N GLU A 488 -9.18 29.75 1.96
CA GLU A 488 -10.33 29.52 2.83
C GLU A 488 -11.12 28.26 2.44
N LYS A 489 -11.28 27.98 1.13
CA LYS A 489 -11.85 26.70 0.65
C LYS A 489 -11.02 25.52 1.14
N ALA A 490 -9.70 25.66 1.18
CA ALA A 490 -8.80 24.64 1.70
C ALA A 490 -8.81 24.54 3.25
N GLY A 491 -9.45 25.47 3.96
CA GLY A 491 -9.62 25.47 5.42
C GLY A 491 -8.66 26.39 6.18
N TYR A 492 -7.82 27.16 5.49
CA TYR A 492 -6.89 28.11 6.09
C TYR A 492 -7.59 29.45 6.33
N CYS A 493 -8.44 29.51 7.37
CA CYS A 493 -9.33 30.67 7.61
C CYS A 493 -8.82 31.68 8.64
N ASP A 494 -7.81 31.32 9.42
CA ASP A 494 -7.27 32.13 10.52
C ASP A 494 -5.81 32.50 10.22
N TYR A 495 -5.61 33.75 9.81
CA TYR A 495 -4.34 34.32 9.40
C TYR A 495 -4.42 35.85 9.50
N GLU A 496 -3.28 36.51 9.61
CA GLU A 496 -3.17 37.96 9.75
C GLU A 496 -3.36 38.67 8.40
N LYS A 497 -2.64 38.22 7.35
CA LYS A 497 -2.60 38.90 6.05
C LYS A 497 -2.14 38.00 4.90
N ILE A 498 -2.61 38.31 3.70
CA ILE A 498 -2.19 37.71 2.44
C ILE A 498 -1.44 38.75 1.61
N TYR A 499 -0.27 38.38 1.11
CA TYR A 499 0.53 39.18 0.19
C TYR A 499 0.62 38.46 -1.16
N VAL A 500 0.18 39.13 -2.22
CA VAL A 500 0.21 38.60 -3.59
C VAL A 500 0.96 39.55 -4.51
N SER A 501 1.82 38.98 -5.36
CA SER A 501 2.65 39.74 -6.31
C SER A 501 1.86 40.56 -7.32
N SER A 502 0.68 40.08 -7.75
CA SER A 502 -0.21 40.80 -8.66
C SER A 502 -0.69 42.15 -8.13
N GLU A 503 -0.79 42.30 -6.80
CA GLU A 503 -1.22 43.53 -6.13
C GLU A 503 -0.02 44.34 -5.63
N ALA A 504 0.95 43.70 -4.99
CA ALA A 504 2.14 44.36 -4.46
C ALA A 504 3.13 44.80 -5.56
N ARG A 505 3.04 44.21 -6.77
CA ARG A 505 3.96 44.40 -7.90
C ARG A 505 5.41 44.01 -7.63
N LEU A 506 5.64 43.19 -6.61
CA LEU A 506 6.94 42.67 -6.20
C LEU A 506 6.93 41.13 -6.26
N LEU A 507 8.06 40.51 -6.54
CA LEU A 507 8.21 39.06 -6.58
C LEU A 507 9.04 38.55 -5.40
N LYS A 508 8.77 37.32 -4.94
CA LYS A 508 9.65 36.58 -4.03
C LYS A 508 10.98 36.26 -4.68
N HIS A 509 10.97 35.96 -5.99
CA HIS A 509 12.19 35.63 -6.74
C HIS A 509 13.27 36.73 -6.72
N THR A 510 12.90 38.01 -6.57
CA THR A 510 13.86 39.13 -6.42
C THR A 510 14.23 39.40 -4.95
N GLY A 511 13.51 38.79 -4.01
CA GLY A 511 13.59 39.05 -2.57
C GLY A 511 12.88 40.32 -2.10
N ASP A 512 12.34 41.15 -3.02
CA ASP A 512 11.74 42.43 -2.64
C ASP A 512 10.37 42.26 -1.97
N MET A 513 9.64 41.19 -2.28
CA MET A 513 8.41 40.84 -1.57
C MET A 513 8.66 40.65 -0.07
N PHE A 514 9.70 39.89 0.33
CA PHE A 514 9.98 39.64 1.75
C PHE A 514 10.38 40.92 2.50
N LYS A 515 11.16 41.80 1.86
CA LYS A 515 11.51 43.11 2.43
C LYS A 515 10.27 43.97 2.63
N TYR A 516 9.39 44.00 1.63
CA TYR A 516 8.11 44.71 1.71
C TYR A 516 7.24 44.20 2.86
N VAL A 517 7.09 42.88 3.00
CA VAL A 517 6.33 42.28 4.11
C VAL A 517 6.92 42.64 5.47
N THR A 518 8.24 42.58 5.61
CA THR A 518 8.93 42.94 6.86
C THR A 518 8.68 44.39 7.26
N LEU A 519 8.72 45.31 6.28
CA LEU A 519 8.45 46.72 6.48
C LEU A 519 6.98 47.00 6.81
N ASP A 520 6.05 46.31 6.14
CA ASP A 520 4.61 46.46 6.37
C ASP A 520 4.18 45.97 7.77
N LEU A 521 4.77 44.86 8.24
CA LEU A 521 4.50 44.30 9.56
C LEU A 521 5.28 44.97 10.70
N GLU A 522 6.31 45.75 10.39
CA GLU A 522 7.21 46.40 11.38
C GLU A 522 7.89 45.42 12.36
N ILE A 523 8.29 44.24 11.89
CA ILE A 523 8.87 43.16 12.71
C ILE A 523 10.32 42.84 12.36
N ASN A 524 11.01 42.13 13.28
CA ASN A 524 12.36 41.64 13.02
C ASN A 524 12.31 40.48 11.99
N PRO A 525 13.03 40.55 10.86
CA PRO A 525 13.01 39.49 9.85
C PRO A 525 13.40 38.11 10.41
N ASN A 526 14.30 38.04 11.39
CA ASN A 526 14.72 36.78 12.02
C ASN A 526 13.63 36.12 12.88
N SER A 527 12.50 36.78 13.14
CA SER A 527 11.36 36.22 13.89
C SER A 527 10.31 35.55 12.99
N ILE A 528 10.56 35.52 11.68
CA ILE A 528 9.68 34.93 10.67
C ILE A 528 10.29 33.60 10.22
N LEU A 529 9.48 32.55 10.18
CA LEU A 529 9.79 31.28 9.50
C LEU A 529 8.93 31.17 8.24
N HIS A 530 9.55 31.18 7.07
CA HIS A 530 8.85 30.98 5.81
C HIS A 530 8.98 29.55 5.28
N ILE A 531 7.86 28.97 4.86
CA ILE A 531 7.76 27.60 4.38
C ILE A 531 7.26 27.65 2.93
N GLY A 532 8.01 27.09 1.98
CA GLY A 532 7.65 27.13 0.56
C GLY A 532 8.33 26.08 -0.30
N ASP A 533 7.83 25.90 -1.51
CA ASP A 533 8.18 24.82 -2.43
C ASP A 533 9.29 25.14 -3.43
N ASN A 534 9.64 26.41 -3.58
CA ASN A 534 10.67 26.82 -4.51
C ASN A 534 11.98 27.08 -3.78
N TRP A 535 13.03 26.34 -4.15
CA TRP A 535 14.33 26.47 -3.50
C TRP A 535 14.92 27.88 -3.65
N GLU A 536 14.85 28.49 -4.84
CA GLU A 536 15.46 29.81 -5.05
C GLU A 536 14.63 30.92 -4.40
N SER A 537 13.32 30.97 -4.67
CA SER A 537 12.49 32.07 -4.16
C SER A 537 12.13 31.93 -2.68
N ASP A 538 11.78 30.74 -2.20
CA ASP A 538 11.20 30.60 -0.86
C ASP A 538 12.26 30.25 0.19
N LYS A 539 13.36 29.59 -0.22
CA LYS A 539 14.47 29.30 0.68
C LYS A 539 15.57 30.36 0.56
N VAL A 540 16.22 30.46 -0.60
CA VAL A 540 17.41 31.32 -0.75
C VAL A 540 17.07 32.81 -0.68
N MET A 541 16.03 33.30 -1.36
CA MET A 541 15.69 34.74 -1.31
C MET A 541 15.12 35.17 0.04
N ALA A 542 14.33 34.32 0.72
CA ALA A 542 13.84 34.60 2.06
C ALA A 542 15.00 34.74 3.07
N GLU A 543 15.97 33.82 3.04
CA GLU A 543 17.17 33.90 3.88
C GLU A 543 18.02 35.14 3.57
N LYS A 544 18.17 35.51 2.30
CA LYS A 544 18.84 36.77 1.91
C LYS A 544 18.11 38.02 2.41
N ALA A 545 16.80 37.95 2.62
CA ALA A 545 16.01 39.00 3.24
C ALA A 545 16.05 38.98 4.79
N GLY A 546 16.78 38.02 5.38
CA GLY A 546 16.94 37.85 6.82
C GLY A 546 15.87 36.98 7.48
N TRP A 547 15.01 36.31 6.72
CA TRP A 547 14.01 35.40 7.30
C TRP A 547 14.63 34.04 7.60
N ASN A 548 14.08 33.30 8.56
CA ASN A 548 14.27 31.86 8.59
C ASN A 548 13.41 31.25 7.47
N ALA A 549 13.90 30.19 6.84
CA ALA A 549 13.14 29.53 5.79
C ALA A 549 13.28 28.01 5.84
N PHE A 550 12.27 27.30 5.35
CA PHE A 550 12.27 25.85 5.22
C PHE A 550 11.64 25.46 3.88
N PHE A 551 12.38 24.68 3.10
CA PHE A 551 11.92 24.17 1.81
C PHE A 551 10.92 23.05 2.04
N ILE A 552 9.86 22.93 1.24
CA ILE A 552 8.91 21.81 1.22
C ILE A 552 8.74 21.36 -0.23
N ALA A 553 9.30 20.23 -0.61
CA ALA A 553 9.28 19.82 -2.02
C ALA A 553 7.85 19.64 -2.58
N LYS A 554 7.72 19.91 -3.89
CA LYS A 554 6.53 19.58 -4.67
C LYS A 554 6.30 18.08 -4.65
N THR A 555 5.03 17.70 -4.58
CA THR A 555 4.60 16.29 -4.61
C THR A 555 5.08 15.59 -5.88
N LEU A 556 5.06 16.30 -7.01
CA LEU A 556 5.46 15.75 -8.30
C LEU A 556 6.97 15.55 -8.44
N ASP A 557 7.79 16.47 -7.91
CA ASP A 557 9.24 16.31 -7.91
C ASP A 557 9.70 15.08 -7.12
N LEU A 558 8.95 14.74 -6.07
CA LEU A 558 9.15 13.51 -5.30
C LEU A 558 8.73 12.27 -6.10
N LEU A 559 7.55 12.28 -6.72
CA LEU A 559 7.13 11.15 -7.56
C LEU A 559 8.11 10.89 -8.72
N LEU A 560 8.70 11.95 -9.28
CA LEU A 560 9.67 11.89 -10.37
C LEU A 560 11.11 11.63 -9.90
N ASN A 561 11.36 11.62 -8.59
CA ASN A 561 12.70 11.47 -8.00
C ASN A 561 13.70 12.54 -8.49
N ASN A 562 13.23 13.80 -8.55
CA ASN A 562 13.99 14.94 -9.07
C ASN A 562 14.84 15.66 -7.98
N LEU A 563 14.74 15.26 -6.71
CA LEU A 563 15.47 15.89 -5.62
C LEU A 563 16.84 15.21 -5.42
N ALA A 564 17.92 15.98 -5.53
CA ALA A 564 19.28 15.44 -5.45
C ALA A 564 19.64 14.87 -4.06
N ASP A 565 19.05 15.41 -3.00
CA ASP A 565 19.34 15.07 -1.60
C ASP A 565 18.29 14.14 -0.97
N LYS A 566 17.31 13.67 -1.77
CA LYS A 566 16.24 12.80 -1.30
C LYS A 566 15.88 11.76 -2.35
N GLU A 567 16.09 10.49 -2.02
CA GLU A 567 15.61 9.38 -2.82
C GLU A 567 14.12 9.10 -2.54
N SER A 568 13.34 8.96 -3.60
CA SER A 568 11.91 8.62 -3.56
C SER A 568 11.53 7.50 -4.55
N GLY A 569 12.54 6.71 -4.96
CA GLY A 569 12.39 5.54 -5.82
C GLY A 569 12.24 5.87 -7.29
N ASN A 570 12.41 4.87 -8.15
CA ASN A 570 12.37 5.06 -9.61
C ASN A 570 11.08 4.51 -10.26
N SER A 571 9.97 4.47 -9.50
CA SER A 571 8.69 3.91 -9.97
C SER A 571 8.09 4.65 -11.18
N VAL A 572 8.48 5.91 -11.43
CA VAL A 572 8.08 6.67 -12.62
C VAL A 572 9.21 6.84 -13.63
N LYS A 573 10.47 6.62 -13.24
CA LYS A 573 11.62 6.76 -14.14
C LYS A 573 11.51 5.80 -15.32
N TYR A 574 11.26 4.51 -15.07
CA TYR A 574 11.10 3.55 -16.17
C TYR A 574 9.84 3.81 -17.00
N PHE A 575 8.81 4.43 -16.40
CA PHE A 575 7.60 4.84 -17.13
C PHE A 575 7.94 5.90 -18.18
N ASN A 576 8.87 6.80 -17.85
CA ASN A 576 9.40 7.79 -18.78
C ASN A 576 10.44 7.20 -19.76
N GLU A 577 11.32 6.30 -19.33
CA GLU A 577 12.32 5.66 -20.20
C GLU A 577 11.69 4.79 -21.29
N PHE A 578 10.71 3.94 -20.95
CA PHE A 578 9.97 3.13 -21.94
C PHE A 578 9.22 3.99 -22.97
N ARG A 579 8.83 5.22 -22.61
CA ARG A 579 8.21 6.17 -23.53
C ARG A 579 9.22 6.82 -24.48
N GLN A 580 10.46 7.03 -24.04
CA GLN A 580 11.51 7.71 -24.81
C GLN A 580 12.14 6.84 -25.90
N GLU A 581 12.16 5.51 -25.75
CA GLU A 581 12.82 4.62 -26.71
C GLU A 581 12.08 4.39 -28.04
N GLN A 582 10.79 4.74 -28.14
CA GLN A 582 9.98 4.41 -29.34
C GLN A 582 9.55 5.60 -30.20
N TRP A 583 9.73 6.85 -29.76
CA TRP A 583 9.12 8.04 -30.41
C TRP A 583 10.05 9.27 -30.41
N THR A 584 10.11 10.00 -31.53
CA THR A 584 10.95 11.20 -31.69
C THR A 584 10.31 12.43 -31.04
N SER A 585 11.02 13.02 -30.06
CA SER A 585 10.98 14.45 -29.65
C SER A 585 9.65 15.11 -29.20
N TYR A 586 9.65 15.64 -27.97
CA TYR A 586 8.75 16.67 -27.38
C TYR A 586 7.23 16.41 -27.19
N GLU A 587 6.62 15.35 -27.72
CA GLU A 587 5.19 15.01 -27.50
C GLU A 587 4.94 14.23 -26.18
N HIS A 588 5.96 14.10 -25.34
CA HIS A 588 6.09 13.06 -24.30
C HIS A 588 5.25 13.25 -23.02
N ASN A 589 4.29 14.18 -23.06
CA ASN A 589 3.34 14.46 -21.99
C ASN A 589 1.88 14.54 -22.45
N GLU A 590 1.54 14.33 -23.73
CA GLU A 590 0.28 14.83 -24.35
C GLU A 590 -1.06 14.48 -23.67
N TYR A 591 -1.23 13.29 -23.07
CA TYR A 591 -2.55 12.87 -22.59
C TYR A 591 -2.87 13.42 -21.21
N LEU A 592 -3.81 14.38 -21.20
CA LEU A 592 -4.36 14.99 -20.00
C LEU A 592 -4.78 13.95 -18.94
N GLY A 593 -5.40 12.84 -19.35
CA GLY A 593 -5.79 11.78 -18.41
C GLY A 593 -4.62 11.13 -17.66
N THR A 594 -3.55 10.78 -18.36
CA THR A 594 -2.33 10.25 -17.72
C THR A 594 -1.71 11.28 -16.79
N ARG A 595 -1.62 12.55 -17.22
CA ARG A 595 -1.08 13.66 -16.40
C ARG A 595 -1.89 13.86 -15.11
N CYS A 596 -3.21 13.90 -15.22
CA CYS A 596 -4.12 14.02 -14.09
C CYS A 596 -4.00 12.83 -13.12
N MET A 597 -3.87 11.59 -13.63
CA MET A 597 -3.66 10.41 -12.80
C MET A 597 -2.33 10.47 -12.04
N LEU A 598 -1.22 10.82 -12.70
CA LEU A 598 0.08 10.94 -12.06
C LEU A 598 0.10 12.04 -10.99
N ALA A 599 -0.54 13.18 -11.24
CA ALA A 599 -0.67 14.23 -10.24
C ALA A 599 -1.54 13.81 -9.05
N THR A 600 -2.61 13.04 -9.29
CA THR A 600 -3.44 12.44 -8.23
C THR A 600 -2.62 11.48 -7.37
N VAL A 601 -1.73 10.70 -7.98
CA VAL A 601 -0.77 9.82 -7.29
C VAL A 601 0.23 10.61 -6.47
N ALA A 602 0.88 11.61 -7.09
CA ALA A 602 1.86 12.46 -6.42
C ALA A 602 1.25 13.12 -5.17
N ASN A 603 0.09 13.75 -5.33
CA ASN A 603 -0.59 14.48 -4.25
C ASN A 603 -1.01 13.58 -3.09
N LYS A 604 -1.30 12.30 -3.33
CA LYS A 604 -1.66 11.37 -2.27
C LYS A 604 -0.44 10.79 -1.56
N LEU A 605 0.48 10.21 -2.34
CA LEU A 605 1.58 9.41 -1.80
C LEU A 605 2.72 10.28 -1.24
N PHE A 606 2.88 11.49 -1.77
CA PHE A 606 3.93 12.43 -1.39
C PHE A 606 3.36 13.72 -0.76
N ASP A 607 2.12 13.68 -0.24
CA ASP A 607 1.52 14.78 0.53
C ASP A 607 2.50 15.27 1.60
N ASN A 608 3.08 14.36 2.39
CA ASN A 608 4.24 14.65 3.23
C ASN A 608 5.54 14.49 2.40
N PRO A 609 6.29 15.57 2.17
CA PRO A 609 7.51 15.52 1.35
C PRO A 609 8.67 14.77 2.03
N TYR A 610 8.52 14.48 3.32
CA TYR A 610 9.54 13.90 4.20
C TYR A 610 9.14 12.51 4.68
N ILE A 611 8.40 11.75 3.87
CA ILE A 611 8.27 10.31 4.11
C ILE A 611 9.64 9.63 4.03
N SER A 612 9.85 8.67 4.93
CA SER A 612 10.98 7.74 4.88
C SER A 612 10.86 6.85 3.65
N PHE A 613 11.94 6.74 2.86
CA PHE A 613 11.95 5.97 1.63
C PHE A 613 13.08 4.94 1.62
N ASN A 614 12.76 3.70 1.22
CA ASN A 614 13.73 2.62 1.14
C ASN A 614 14.57 2.72 -0.15
N PRO A 615 15.91 2.89 -0.05
CA PRO A 615 16.77 3.08 -1.23
C PRO A 615 16.81 1.83 -2.15
N ASP A 616 16.57 0.65 -1.58
CA ASP A 616 16.57 -0.60 -2.33
C ASP A 616 15.21 -0.90 -2.96
N SER A 617 14.28 0.05 -3.02
CA SER A 617 12.91 -0.12 -3.52
C SER A 617 12.56 0.92 -4.59
N ASP A 618 11.59 0.62 -5.44
CA ASP A 618 10.96 1.61 -6.33
C ASP A 618 9.59 2.08 -5.82
N PHE A 619 8.95 1.29 -4.96
CA PHE A 619 7.60 1.52 -4.41
C PHE A 619 7.57 1.58 -2.87
N ASN A 620 8.71 1.94 -2.26
CA ASN A 620 8.96 1.97 -0.83
C ASN A 620 8.71 0.68 -0.02
N VAL A 621 8.53 -0.47 -0.68
CA VAL A 621 8.02 -1.70 -0.04
C VAL A 621 6.71 -1.44 0.70
N ASP A 622 5.84 -0.61 0.09
CA ASP A 622 4.57 -0.19 0.66
C ASP A 622 3.41 -0.74 -0.21
N PRO A 623 2.57 -1.65 0.31
CA PRO A 623 1.43 -2.17 -0.45
C PRO A 623 0.42 -1.08 -0.81
N TYR A 624 0.28 -0.01 -0.02
CA TYR A 624 -0.60 1.10 -0.36
C TYR A 624 -0.04 1.89 -1.55
N PHE A 625 1.27 2.13 -1.61
CA PHE A 625 1.92 2.77 -2.76
C PHE A 625 1.63 1.98 -4.04
N VAL A 626 1.97 0.69 -4.06
CA VAL A 626 1.76 -0.18 -5.22
C VAL A 626 0.28 -0.22 -5.61
N GLY A 627 -0.61 -0.30 -4.63
CA GLY A 627 -2.05 -0.37 -4.83
C GLY A 627 -2.65 0.92 -5.40
N TYR A 628 -2.29 2.07 -4.83
CA TYR A 628 -2.80 3.38 -5.24
C TYR A 628 -2.26 3.80 -6.61
N TYR A 629 -0.95 3.65 -6.83
CA TYR A 629 -0.31 4.03 -8.09
C TYR A 629 -0.52 2.98 -9.18
N ALA A 630 0.10 1.80 -9.02
CA ALA A 630 0.23 0.85 -10.11
C ALA A 630 -1.08 0.12 -10.39
N LEU A 631 -1.66 -0.48 -9.36
CA LEU A 631 -2.90 -1.23 -9.50
C LEU A 631 -4.11 -0.30 -9.71
N GLY A 632 -4.14 0.85 -9.03
CA GLY A 632 -5.18 1.86 -9.12
C GLY A 632 -5.32 2.45 -10.53
N MET A 633 -4.23 2.99 -11.10
CA MET A 633 -4.24 3.55 -12.46
C MET A 633 -4.71 2.52 -13.50
N HIS A 634 -4.20 1.30 -13.42
CA HIS A 634 -4.59 0.22 -14.32
C HIS A 634 -6.09 -0.11 -14.18
N THR A 635 -6.58 -0.29 -12.95
CA THR A 635 -7.96 -0.73 -12.70
C THR A 635 -8.98 0.35 -13.06
N VAL A 636 -8.67 1.63 -12.83
CA VAL A 636 -9.51 2.74 -13.29
C VAL A 636 -9.55 2.79 -14.81
N GLY A 637 -8.41 2.64 -15.49
CA GLY A 637 -8.38 2.55 -16.96
C GLY A 637 -9.23 1.39 -17.48
N LEU A 638 -9.12 0.22 -16.86
CA LEU A 638 -9.90 -0.97 -17.18
C LEU A 638 -11.41 -0.74 -17.02
N CYS A 639 -11.82 -0.20 -15.87
CA CYS A 639 -13.24 -0.04 -15.55
C CYS A 639 -13.88 1.14 -16.32
N LYS A 640 -13.12 2.21 -16.60
CA LYS A 640 -13.57 3.29 -17.51
C LYS A 640 -13.81 2.74 -18.92
N TRP A 641 -12.91 1.91 -19.44
CA TRP A 641 -13.09 1.24 -20.72
C TRP A 641 -14.35 0.35 -20.76
N ILE A 642 -14.61 -0.40 -19.68
CA ILE A 642 -15.80 -1.26 -19.57
C ILE A 642 -17.08 -0.40 -19.54
N VAL A 643 -17.16 0.61 -18.67
CA VAL A 643 -18.40 1.40 -18.50
C VAL A 643 -18.74 2.20 -19.75
N GLU A 644 -17.77 2.82 -20.40
CA GLU A 644 -18.00 3.62 -21.61
C GLU A 644 -18.52 2.75 -22.76
N ASP A 645 -17.92 1.58 -22.95
CA ASP A 645 -18.36 0.65 -23.97
C ASP A 645 -19.74 0.04 -23.65
N ALA A 646 -19.98 -0.30 -22.39
CA ALA A 646 -21.23 -0.89 -21.95
C ALA A 646 -22.41 0.08 -22.06
N VAL A 647 -22.19 1.36 -21.75
CA VAL A 647 -23.17 2.45 -21.97
C VAL A 647 -23.46 2.57 -23.47
N HIS A 648 -22.43 2.61 -24.32
CA HIS A 648 -22.63 2.68 -25.78
C HIS A 648 -23.41 1.48 -26.33
N LYS A 649 -23.21 0.28 -25.77
CA LYS A 649 -23.93 -0.94 -26.16
C LYS A 649 -25.29 -1.13 -25.50
N ASN A 650 -25.67 -0.27 -24.56
CA ASN A 650 -26.90 -0.36 -23.77
C ASN A 650 -27.05 -1.71 -23.05
N TYR A 651 -25.99 -2.22 -22.41
CA TYR A 651 -26.11 -3.40 -21.54
C TYR A 651 -26.90 -3.07 -20.26
N ASN A 652 -27.63 -4.05 -19.72
CA ASN A 652 -28.34 -3.85 -18.44
C ASN A 652 -27.44 -4.12 -17.23
N THR A 653 -26.67 -5.21 -17.27
CA THR A 653 -25.79 -5.62 -16.18
C THR A 653 -24.43 -6.12 -16.67
N ILE A 654 -23.36 -5.80 -15.94
CA ILE A 654 -22.03 -6.40 -16.08
C ILE A 654 -21.80 -7.39 -14.93
N HIS A 655 -21.67 -8.68 -15.27
CA HIS A 655 -21.37 -9.73 -14.32
C HIS A 655 -19.85 -9.96 -14.21
N PHE A 656 -19.26 -9.56 -13.09
CA PHE A 656 -17.86 -9.81 -12.79
C PHE A 656 -17.71 -11.22 -12.25
N LEU A 657 -17.01 -12.09 -12.99
CA LEU A 657 -16.84 -13.48 -12.58
C LEU A 657 -15.96 -13.57 -11.32
N ALA A 658 -16.36 -14.43 -10.38
CA ALA A 658 -15.68 -14.58 -9.10
C ALA A 658 -14.21 -14.98 -9.22
N ARG A 659 -13.45 -14.75 -8.14
CA ARG A 659 -11.98 -14.61 -8.15
C ARG A 659 -11.58 -13.31 -8.83
N ASP A 660 -11.10 -13.37 -10.06
CA ASP A 660 -10.34 -12.29 -10.71
C ASP A 660 -11.19 -11.05 -11.06
N GLY A 661 -12.52 -11.15 -10.96
CA GLY A 661 -13.43 -10.03 -11.08
C GLY A 661 -13.62 -9.20 -9.81
N TYR A 662 -13.03 -9.57 -8.67
CA TYR A 662 -13.33 -8.92 -7.37
C TYR A 662 -12.91 -7.44 -7.34
N LEU A 663 -11.62 -7.15 -7.54
CA LEU A 663 -11.17 -5.76 -7.52
C LEU A 663 -11.81 -4.92 -8.65
N PRO A 664 -11.89 -5.39 -9.92
CA PRO A 664 -12.56 -4.63 -10.97
C PRO A 664 -14.04 -4.37 -10.68
N HIS A 665 -14.75 -5.30 -10.03
CA HIS A 665 -16.13 -5.09 -9.58
C HIS A 665 -16.21 -3.92 -8.59
N LYS A 666 -15.38 -3.93 -7.54
CA LYS A 666 -15.36 -2.86 -6.54
C LYS A 666 -15.03 -1.49 -7.13
N VAL A 667 -14.09 -1.42 -8.07
CA VAL A 667 -13.73 -0.17 -8.75
C VAL A 667 -14.81 0.26 -9.75
N TYR A 668 -15.44 -0.67 -10.44
CA TYR A 668 -16.58 -0.38 -11.32
C TYR A 668 -17.74 0.25 -10.55
N ASP A 669 -18.07 -0.25 -9.35
CA ASP A 669 -19.11 0.34 -8.48
C ASP A 669 -18.83 1.79 -8.08
N VAL A 670 -17.56 2.18 -8.01
CA VAL A 670 -17.15 3.57 -7.78
C VAL A 670 -17.34 4.39 -9.05
N ILE A 671 -16.86 3.88 -10.18
CA ILE A 671 -16.82 4.61 -11.45
C ILE A 671 -18.21 4.77 -12.06
N SER A 672 -19.05 3.74 -12.03
CA SER A 672 -20.38 3.72 -12.67
C SER A 672 -21.30 4.82 -12.16
N LYS A 673 -21.14 5.25 -10.90
CA LYS A 673 -21.86 6.38 -10.27
C LYS A 673 -21.70 7.71 -10.99
N TYR A 674 -20.65 7.86 -11.80
CA TYR A 674 -20.33 9.09 -12.53
C TYR A 674 -20.78 9.06 -14.00
N TYR A 675 -21.40 7.97 -14.48
CA TYR A 675 -21.88 7.84 -15.85
C TYR A 675 -23.41 7.72 -15.88
N SER A 676 -24.04 8.48 -16.76
CA SER A 676 -25.48 8.34 -17.01
C SER A 676 -25.77 7.04 -17.75
N ASN A 677 -26.79 6.30 -17.31
CA ASN A 677 -27.17 4.99 -17.87
C ASN A 677 -26.07 3.92 -17.78
N ALA A 678 -25.17 4.01 -16.79
CA ALA A 678 -24.24 2.94 -16.52
C ALA A 678 -25.01 1.65 -16.17
N PRO A 679 -24.64 0.49 -16.75
CA PRO A 679 -25.21 -0.79 -16.36
C PRO A 679 -25.02 -1.08 -14.86
N GLU A 680 -25.93 -1.86 -14.28
CA GLU A 680 -25.73 -2.42 -12.95
C GLU A 680 -24.54 -3.39 -12.96
N SER A 681 -23.97 -3.66 -11.80
CA SER A 681 -22.88 -4.62 -11.60
C SER A 681 -23.34 -5.77 -10.72
N ASN A 682 -22.79 -6.96 -10.99
CA ASN A 682 -23.04 -8.12 -10.15
C ASN A 682 -21.79 -8.99 -10.03
N TYR A 683 -21.45 -9.39 -8.80
CA TYR A 683 -20.40 -10.39 -8.55
C TYR A 683 -20.96 -11.80 -8.71
N LEU A 684 -20.52 -12.53 -9.75
CA LEU A 684 -21.09 -13.82 -10.11
C LEU A 684 -20.20 -14.98 -9.63
N TYR A 685 -20.71 -15.78 -8.69
CA TYR A 685 -20.02 -16.96 -8.13
C TYR A 685 -19.98 -18.14 -9.11
N VAL A 686 -19.04 -18.06 -10.06
CA VAL A 686 -18.73 -19.12 -11.03
C VAL A 686 -17.23 -19.39 -10.98
N SER A 687 -16.83 -20.66 -11.01
CA SER A 687 -15.43 -21.05 -11.14
C SER A 687 -15.23 -22.06 -12.27
N ARG A 688 -13.96 -22.26 -12.67
CA ARG A 688 -13.61 -23.36 -13.58
C ARG A 688 -14.10 -24.70 -13.04
N ARG A 689 -13.93 -24.95 -11.73
CA ARG A 689 -14.31 -26.19 -11.04
C ARG A 689 -15.81 -26.42 -11.04
N SER A 690 -16.61 -25.39 -10.74
CA SER A 690 -18.08 -25.48 -10.69
C SER A 690 -18.72 -25.72 -12.06
N MET A 691 -17.97 -25.57 -13.15
CA MET A 691 -18.48 -25.76 -14.52
C MET A 691 -18.06 -27.10 -15.13
N LEU A 692 -17.11 -27.82 -14.51
CA LEU A 692 -16.59 -29.09 -15.06
C LEU A 692 -17.64 -30.19 -15.20
N PRO A 693 -18.56 -30.42 -14.24
CA PRO A 693 -19.54 -31.50 -14.36
C PRO A 693 -20.41 -31.40 -15.62
N TYR A 694 -20.76 -30.18 -16.06
CA TYR A 694 -21.55 -29.95 -17.28
C TYR A 694 -20.85 -30.46 -18.55
N LEU A 695 -19.51 -30.46 -18.59
CA LEU A 695 -18.75 -30.98 -19.73
C LEU A 695 -18.93 -32.49 -19.90
N LEU A 696 -19.14 -33.24 -18.82
CA LEU A 696 -19.28 -34.70 -18.86
C LEU A 696 -20.59 -35.14 -19.54
N SER A 697 -21.67 -34.40 -19.32
CA SER A 697 -22.99 -34.64 -19.93
C SER A 697 -23.13 -34.12 -21.35
N SER A 698 -22.21 -33.27 -21.81
CA SER A 698 -22.21 -32.73 -23.17
C SER A 698 -21.56 -33.71 -24.17
N HIS A 699 -21.83 -33.55 -25.47
CA HIS A 699 -21.08 -34.26 -26.53
C HIS A 699 -19.57 -33.90 -26.57
N ASN A 700 -19.09 -33.04 -25.66
CA ASN A 700 -17.77 -32.46 -25.62
C ASN A 700 -16.84 -33.09 -24.56
N LYS A 701 -17.08 -34.36 -24.18
CA LYS A 701 -16.34 -35.08 -23.12
C LYS A 701 -14.80 -35.00 -23.24
N TYR A 702 -14.24 -34.92 -24.46
CA TYR A 702 -12.80 -34.77 -24.67
C TYR A 702 -12.27 -33.35 -24.47
N GLY A 703 -13.14 -32.36 -24.25
CA GLY A 703 -12.77 -30.99 -23.93
C GLY A 703 -12.15 -30.81 -22.55
N LEU A 704 -12.29 -31.78 -21.64
CA LEU A 704 -11.76 -31.70 -20.27
C LEU A 704 -10.23 -31.49 -20.24
N SER A 705 -9.48 -32.10 -21.16
CA SER A 705 -8.02 -31.91 -21.25
C SER A 705 -7.60 -30.48 -21.61
N SER A 706 -8.54 -29.63 -22.04
CA SER A 706 -8.28 -28.21 -22.26
C SER A 706 -8.39 -27.36 -20.98
N PHE A 707 -8.98 -27.89 -19.90
CA PHE A 707 -9.14 -27.20 -18.62
C PHE A 707 -8.11 -27.65 -17.58
N VAL A 708 -7.73 -28.93 -17.60
CA VAL A 708 -6.76 -29.52 -16.66
C VAL A 708 -5.40 -29.76 -17.34
N SER A 709 -4.29 -29.46 -16.67
CA SER A 709 -2.97 -29.88 -17.17
C SER A 709 -2.77 -31.37 -16.89
N ILE A 710 -3.04 -32.22 -17.87
CA ILE A 710 -3.01 -33.68 -17.69
C ILE A 710 -1.70 -34.17 -17.04
N TYR A 711 -0.56 -33.57 -17.36
CA TYR A 711 0.75 -34.01 -16.84
C TYR A 711 0.98 -33.61 -15.37
N SER A 712 0.20 -32.67 -14.86
CA SER A 712 0.31 -32.16 -13.49
C SER A 712 -0.62 -32.87 -12.50
N HIS A 713 -1.60 -33.63 -13.00
CA HIS A 713 -2.61 -34.28 -12.18
C HIS A 713 -2.42 -35.79 -12.09
N THR A 714 -2.81 -36.35 -10.94
CA THR A 714 -3.07 -37.79 -10.78
C THR A 714 -4.55 -38.08 -11.07
N PRO A 715 -4.94 -39.31 -11.47
CA PRO A 715 -6.34 -39.68 -11.57
C PRO A 715 -7.14 -39.42 -10.28
N ARG A 716 -6.50 -39.60 -9.11
CA ARG A 716 -7.12 -39.29 -7.81
C ARG A 716 -7.41 -37.80 -7.63
N SER A 717 -6.48 -36.93 -8.00
CA SER A 717 -6.71 -35.47 -7.93
C SER A 717 -7.88 -35.02 -8.83
N ILE A 718 -8.05 -35.64 -10.00
CA ILE A 718 -9.15 -35.31 -10.90
C ILE A 718 -10.49 -35.82 -10.36
N LEU A 719 -10.54 -36.98 -9.69
CA LEU A 719 -11.76 -37.44 -9.01
C LEU A 719 -12.27 -36.37 -8.02
N GLY A 720 -11.37 -35.71 -7.28
CA GLY A 720 -11.73 -34.64 -6.35
C GLY A 720 -12.40 -33.42 -7.01
N LEU A 721 -12.17 -33.18 -8.30
CA LEU A 721 -12.83 -32.10 -9.06
C LEU A 721 -14.30 -32.41 -9.36
N PHE A 722 -14.72 -33.67 -9.28
CA PHE A 722 -16.06 -34.15 -9.61
C PHE A 722 -16.83 -34.67 -8.39
N SER A 723 -16.36 -34.41 -7.16
CA SER A 723 -16.93 -34.98 -5.93
C SER A 723 -18.46 -34.87 -5.81
N GLY A 724 -19.04 -33.75 -6.25
CA GLY A 724 -20.49 -33.53 -6.22
C GLY A 724 -21.32 -34.45 -7.13
N VAL A 725 -20.69 -35.09 -8.12
CA VAL A 725 -21.36 -35.97 -9.11
C VAL A 725 -20.82 -37.40 -9.14
N LEU A 726 -19.92 -37.76 -8.20
CA LEU A 726 -19.44 -39.13 -8.05
C LEU A 726 -20.51 -40.04 -7.42
N LYS A 727 -20.48 -41.34 -7.75
CA LYS A 727 -21.27 -42.36 -7.08
C LYS A 727 -20.89 -42.47 -5.60
N ASN A 728 -21.88 -42.65 -4.72
CA ASN A 728 -21.65 -42.81 -3.28
C ASN A 728 -20.88 -44.10 -2.95
N ASP A 729 -21.05 -45.14 -3.74
CA ASP A 729 -20.42 -46.47 -3.60
C ASP A 729 -19.20 -46.64 -4.52
N LEU A 730 -18.55 -45.54 -4.92
CA LEU A 730 -17.39 -45.56 -5.82
C LEU A 730 -16.26 -46.46 -5.27
N LYS A 731 -16.02 -47.58 -5.94
CA LYS A 731 -14.91 -48.49 -5.65
C LYS A 731 -13.67 -48.11 -6.46
N LEU A 732 -12.64 -47.61 -5.79
CA LEU A 732 -11.38 -47.20 -6.42
C LEU A 732 -10.64 -48.39 -7.03
N GLU A 733 -10.84 -49.60 -6.52
CA GLU A 733 -10.25 -50.85 -7.02
C GLU A 733 -10.65 -51.11 -8.48
N ASN A 734 -11.86 -50.73 -8.89
CA ASN A 734 -12.34 -50.89 -10.27
C ASN A 734 -11.49 -50.09 -11.28
N PHE A 735 -10.92 -48.95 -10.86
CA PHE A 735 -10.03 -48.16 -11.71
C PHE A 735 -8.69 -48.88 -11.90
N GLU A 736 -8.16 -49.47 -10.83
CA GLU A 736 -6.90 -50.21 -10.85
C GLU A 736 -7.02 -51.51 -11.66
N GLU A 737 -8.12 -52.25 -11.52
CA GLU A 737 -8.43 -53.45 -12.32
C GLU A 737 -8.49 -53.16 -13.82
N LYS A 738 -8.97 -51.96 -14.20
CA LYS A 738 -9.00 -51.48 -15.59
C LYS A 738 -7.67 -50.85 -16.01
N GLY A 739 -6.64 -50.92 -15.17
CA GLY A 739 -5.27 -50.49 -15.44
C GLY A 739 -5.11 -48.97 -15.45
N VAL A 740 -5.77 -48.28 -14.52
CA VAL A 740 -5.54 -46.85 -14.18
C VAL A 740 -4.77 -46.80 -12.86
N ILE A 741 -3.62 -46.10 -12.83
CA ILE A 741 -2.80 -45.96 -11.62
C ILE A 741 -3.16 -44.65 -10.91
N LEU A 742 -3.94 -44.73 -9.83
CA LEU A 742 -4.55 -43.56 -9.18
C LEU A 742 -3.56 -42.55 -8.57
N SER A 743 -2.37 -43.00 -8.18
CA SER A 743 -1.36 -42.21 -7.46
C SER A 743 -0.30 -41.57 -8.37
N LYS A 744 -0.32 -41.87 -9.67
CA LYS A 744 0.71 -41.43 -10.61
C LYS A 744 0.16 -40.34 -11.54
N ASN A 745 0.98 -39.32 -11.82
CA ASN A 745 0.63 -38.33 -12.83
C ASN A 745 0.49 -38.97 -14.21
N PHE A 746 -0.43 -38.44 -15.02
CA PHE A 746 -0.58 -38.92 -16.40
C PHE A 746 0.70 -38.67 -17.20
N SER A 747 1.11 -39.68 -17.96
CA SER A 747 2.28 -39.61 -18.82
C SER A 747 1.93 -39.34 -20.29
N SER A 748 0.65 -39.48 -20.67
CA SER A 748 0.18 -39.24 -22.04
C SER A 748 -1.31 -38.92 -22.10
N GLU A 749 -1.74 -38.30 -23.20
CA GLU A 749 -3.14 -38.13 -23.58
C GLU A 749 -3.92 -39.45 -23.63
N PHE A 750 -3.27 -40.55 -24.03
CA PHE A 750 -3.91 -41.86 -24.12
C PHE A 750 -4.28 -42.41 -22.74
N GLU A 751 -3.36 -42.29 -21.78
CA GLU A 751 -3.60 -42.68 -20.38
C GLU A 751 -4.75 -41.87 -19.78
N PHE A 752 -4.80 -40.56 -20.09
CA PHE A 752 -5.89 -39.69 -19.66
C PHE A 752 -7.25 -40.07 -20.29
N LYS A 753 -7.29 -40.37 -21.59
CA LYS A 753 -8.53 -40.82 -22.26
C LYS A 753 -9.05 -42.14 -21.69
N LYS A 754 -8.14 -43.10 -21.46
CA LYS A 754 -8.49 -44.38 -20.82
C LYS A 754 -9.09 -44.15 -19.42
N TYR A 755 -8.48 -43.29 -18.62
CA TYR A 755 -9.04 -42.90 -17.33
C TYR A 755 -10.41 -42.24 -17.46
N LEU A 756 -10.57 -41.32 -18.41
CA LEU A 756 -11.83 -40.60 -18.63
C LEU A 756 -12.98 -41.56 -19.00
N ASP A 757 -12.71 -42.57 -19.83
CA ASP A 757 -13.70 -43.59 -20.18
C ASP A 757 -14.13 -44.42 -18.96
N VAL A 758 -13.18 -44.75 -18.06
CA VAL A 758 -13.47 -45.44 -16.78
C VAL A 758 -14.25 -44.53 -15.83
N LEU A 759 -13.85 -43.26 -15.71
CA LEU A 759 -14.54 -42.26 -14.88
C LEU A 759 -16.02 -42.13 -15.29
N ILE A 760 -16.27 -41.92 -16.57
CA ILE A 760 -17.62 -41.73 -17.13
C ILE A 760 -18.49 -42.98 -16.93
N LYS A 761 -17.92 -44.18 -17.13
CA LYS A 761 -18.68 -45.44 -17.05
C LYS A 761 -18.93 -45.87 -15.59
N ASP A 762 -17.90 -45.82 -14.77
CA ASP A 762 -17.92 -46.46 -13.46
C ASP A 762 -17.99 -45.45 -12.31
N GLY A 763 -17.48 -44.23 -12.50
CA GLY A 763 -17.32 -43.23 -11.45
C GLY A 763 -18.45 -42.21 -11.29
N ILE A 764 -19.07 -41.80 -12.39
CA ILE A 764 -20.09 -40.73 -12.41
C ILE A 764 -21.48 -41.29 -12.10
N ASP A 765 -22.22 -40.57 -11.26
CA ASP A 765 -23.65 -40.75 -11.04
C ASP A 765 -24.43 -39.79 -11.96
N TRP A 766 -25.10 -40.34 -12.97
CA TRP A 766 -25.83 -39.55 -13.96
C TRP A 766 -27.08 -38.87 -13.39
N GLY A 767 -27.71 -39.44 -12.36
CA GLY A 767 -28.85 -38.80 -11.70
C GLY A 767 -28.42 -37.56 -10.93
N LYS A 768 -27.29 -37.63 -10.20
CA LYS A 768 -26.68 -36.45 -9.57
C LYS A 768 -26.23 -35.42 -10.60
N THR A 769 -25.66 -35.87 -11.71
CA THR A 769 -25.17 -34.98 -12.79
C THR A 769 -26.32 -34.22 -13.45
N GLU A 770 -27.45 -34.87 -13.73
CA GLU A 770 -28.65 -34.22 -14.28
C GLU A 770 -29.21 -33.18 -13.31
N LYS A 771 -29.31 -33.52 -12.02
CA LYS A 771 -29.73 -32.56 -10.97
C LYS A 771 -28.78 -31.36 -10.91
N TYR A 772 -27.47 -31.61 -10.88
CA TYR A 772 -26.45 -30.56 -10.85
C TYR A 772 -26.57 -29.61 -12.06
N ASN A 773 -26.76 -30.17 -13.25
CA ASN A 773 -26.93 -29.41 -14.48
C ASN A 773 -28.22 -28.58 -14.50
N SER A 774 -29.29 -29.09 -13.89
CA SER A 774 -30.53 -28.33 -13.70
C SER A 774 -30.29 -27.14 -12.77
N ASN A 775 -29.67 -27.38 -11.60
CA ASN A 775 -29.38 -26.35 -10.61
C ASN A 775 -28.53 -25.22 -11.19
N ILE A 776 -27.41 -25.55 -11.84
CA ILE A 776 -26.52 -24.52 -12.42
C ILE A 776 -27.21 -23.72 -13.52
N LYS A 777 -28.04 -24.38 -14.35
CA LYS A 777 -28.80 -23.70 -15.39
C LYS A 777 -29.82 -22.73 -14.79
N GLU A 778 -30.57 -23.19 -13.79
CA GLU A 778 -31.55 -22.36 -13.09
C GLU A 778 -30.89 -21.16 -12.40
N TYR A 779 -29.79 -21.37 -11.68
CA TYR A 779 -29.00 -20.30 -11.07
C TYR A 779 -28.53 -19.28 -12.12
N LEU A 780 -27.82 -19.72 -13.17
CA LEU A 780 -27.27 -18.81 -14.18
C LEU A 780 -28.36 -18.07 -14.96
N SER A 781 -29.46 -18.72 -15.33
CA SER A 781 -30.58 -18.08 -16.04
C SER A 781 -31.39 -17.14 -15.14
N SER A 782 -31.40 -17.36 -13.82
CA SER A 782 -32.01 -16.43 -12.87
C SER A 782 -31.24 -15.12 -12.79
N VAL A 783 -29.90 -15.16 -12.93
CA VAL A 783 -29.00 -14.02 -12.76
C VAL A 783 -28.70 -13.30 -14.09
N ILE A 784 -28.22 -14.02 -15.11
CA ILE A 784 -27.77 -13.43 -16.38
C ILE A 784 -28.95 -13.32 -17.34
N LYS A 785 -29.12 -12.19 -18.03
CA LYS A 785 -30.12 -11.96 -19.09
C LYS A 785 -29.43 -11.78 -20.45
N SER A 786 -30.21 -11.80 -21.53
CA SER A 786 -29.69 -11.77 -22.90
C SER A 786 -29.04 -10.44 -23.32
N ASN A 787 -29.26 -9.37 -22.55
CA ASN A 787 -28.68 -8.05 -22.79
C ASN A 787 -27.59 -7.68 -21.75
N ASP A 788 -27.01 -8.70 -21.12
CA ASP A 788 -25.94 -8.55 -20.13
C ASP A 788 -24.60 -8.94 -20.73
N ALA A 789 -23.52 -8.54 -20.05
CA ALA A 789 -22.15 -8.93 -20.40
C ALA A 789 -21.41 -9.45 -19.17
N THR A 790 -20.34 -10.20 -19.40
CA THR A 790 -19.45 -10.69 -18.34
C THR A 790 -18.08 -10.02 -18.39
N PHE A 791 -17.38 -10.02 -17.26
CA PHE A 791 -15.96 -9.67 -17.18
C PHE A 791 -15.17 -10.85 -16.59
N ASP A 792 -14.08 -11.20 -17.26
CA ASP A 792 -13.13 -12.24 -16.84
C ASP A 792 -11.71 -11.77 -17.16
N LEU A 793 -10.80 -11.83 -16.20
CA LEU A 793 -9.41 -11.44 -16.41
C LEU A 793 -8.70 -12.37 -17.44
N GLY A 794 -9.23 -13.59 -17.63
CA GLY A 794 -8.68 -14.68 -18.43
C GLY A 794 -8.49 -14.42 -19.93
N TYR A 795 -8.17 -15.49 -20.65
CA TYR A 795 -7.61 -15.39 -22.02
C TYR A 795 -8.10 -16.41 -23.04
N SER A 796 -8.92 -17.39 -22.65
CA SER A 796 -9.20 -18.55 -23.50
C SER A 796 -10.66 -18.72 -23.93
N ALA A 797 -11.56 -17.89 -23.40
CA ALA A 797 -13.01 -17.98 -23.59
C ALA A 797 -13.65 -19.32 -23.21
N ARG A 798 -12.90 -20.23 -22.58
CA ARG A 798 -13.35 -21.59 -22.25
C ARG A 798 -14.51 -21.59 -21.25
N LEU A 799 -14.36 -20.84 -20.15
CA LEU A 799 -15.40 -20.69 -19.14
C LEU A 799 -16.66 -20.04 -19.74
N GLN A 800 -16.46 -18.94 -20.48
CA GLN A 800 -17.53 -18.24 -21.19
C GLN A 800 -18.28 -19.14 -22.19
N THR A 801 -17.56 -20.02 -22.89
CA THR A 801 -18.18 -20.98 -23.83
C THR A 801 -19.12 -21.94 -23.10
N ILE A 802 -18.72 -22.47 -21.94
CA ILE A 802 -19.61 -23.34 -21.14
C ILE A 802 -20.82 -22.55 -20.64
N LEU A 803 -20.59 -21.33 -20.14
CA LEU A 803 -21.63 -20.45 -19.64
C LEU A 803 -22.71 -20.19 -20.70
N VAL A 804 -22.31 -19.78 -21.92
CA VAL A 804 -23.25 -19.54 -23.04
C VAL A 804 -23.97 -20.83 -23.45
N ASN A 805 -23.29 -21.98 -23.43
CA ASN A 805 -23.92 -23.28 -23.71
C ASN A 805 -24.97 -23.68 -22.67
N ILE A 806 -24.83 -23.26 -21.41
CA ILE A 806 -25.82 -23.51 -20.35
C ILE A 806 -27.02 -22.58 -20.51
N LEU A 807 -26.76 -21.29 -20.76
CA LEU A 807 -27.80 -20.26 -20.92
C LEU A 807 -28.65 -20.46 -22.17
N GLY A 808 -28.04 -20.87 -23.29
CA GLY A 808 -28.70 -21.04 -24.58
C GLY A 808 -28.88 -19.74 -25.38
N TYR A 809 -28.21 -18.65 -25.00
CA TYR A 809 -28.17 -17.38 -25.75
C TYR A 809 -26.80 -16.69 -25.61
N PRO A 810 -26.42 -15.81 -26.55
CA PRO A 810 -25.18 -15.05 -26.51
C PRO A 810 -25.02 -14.25 -25.22
N CYS A 811 -23.81 -14.22 -24.67
CA CYS A 811 -23.43 -13.26 -23.64
C CYS A 811 -22.00 -12.79 -23.93
N ASN A 812 -21.86 -11.49 -24.21
CA ASN A 812 -20.58 -10.88 -24.58
C ASN A 812 -19.66 -10.76 -23.36
N THR A 813 -18.36 -10.66 -23.58
CA THR A 813 -17.39 -10.67 -22.47
C THR A 813 -16.20 -9.73 -22.68
N TYR A 814 -15.69 -9.18 -21.58
CA TYR A 814 -14.51 -8.32 -21.51
C TYR A 814 -13.33 -9.08 -20.88
N PHE A 815 -12.21 -9.15 -21.60
CA PHE A 815 -10.98 -9.85 -21.20
C PHE A 815 -9.75 -8.94 -21.10
N VAL A 816 -8.79 -9.34 -20.25
CA VAL A 816 -7.52 -8.62 -20.06
C VAL A 816 -6.33 -9.40 -20.62
N HIS A 817 -6.23 -10.71 -20.40
CA HIS A 817 -5.02 -11.51 -20.74
C HIS A 817 -4.95 -12.02 -22.18
N THR A 818 -5.58 -11.34 -23.12
CA THR A 818 -5.63 -11.74 -24.52
C THR A 818 -5.34 -10.56 -25.45
N SER A 819 -4.94 -10.85 -26.68
CA SER A 819 -4.81 -9.82 -27.71
C SER A 819 -6.12 -9.62 -28.46
N LYS A 820 -6.23 -8.49 -29.17
CA LYS A 820 -7.38 -8.18 -30.02
C LYS A 820 -7.61 -9.21 -31.12
N GLU A 821 -6.52 -9.70 -31.72
CA GLU A 821 -6.59 -10.76 -32.74
C GLU A 821 -7.10 -12.09 -32.18
N MET A 822 -6.62 -12.50 -31.00
CA MET A 822 -7.11 -13.71 -30.36
C MET A 822 -8.59 -13.59 -29.96
N SER A 823 -9.01 -12.42 -29.50
CA SER A 823 -10.41 -12.14 -29.15
C SER A 823 -11.35 -12.26 -30.36
N LYS A 824 -10.94 -11.78 -31.54
CA LYS A 824 -11.68 -12.01 -32.80
C LYS A 824 -11.78 -13.50 -33.13
N ILE A 825 -10.71 -14.28 -32.91
CA ILE A 825 -10.74 -15.73 -33.14
C ILE A 825 -11.74 -16.42 -32.19
N TYR A 826 -11.75 -16.06 -30.91
CA TYR A 826 -12.71 -16.59 -29.95
C TYR A 826 -14.15 -16.19 -30.30
N SER A 827 -14.35 -14.96 -30.73
CA SER A 827 -15.67 -14.45 -31.17
C SER A 827 -16.18 -15.13 -32.45
N ARG A 828 -15.30 -15.61 -33.33
CA ARG A 828 -15.71 -16.35 -34.53
C ARG A 828 -16.06 -17.81 -34.26
N ARG A 829 -15.51 -18.38 -33.19
CA ARG A 829 -15.74 -19.78 -32.81
C ARG A 829 -17.02 -19.97 -32.01
N ASN A 830 -17.56 -18.90 -31.45
CA ASN A 830 -18.72 -18.92 -30.57
C ASN A 830 -19.70 -17.83 -30.98
N ASP A 831 -20.97 -17.94 -30.59
CA ASP A 831 -22.00 -16.95 -30.90
C ASP A 831 -22.01 -15.79 -29.87
N PHE A 832 -20.83 -15.22 -29.57
CA PHE A 832 -20.70 -14.06 -28.67
C PHE A 832 -19.42 -13.26 -28.96
N GLU A 833 -19.41 -11.99 -28.60
CA GLU A 833 -18.26 -11.10 -28.76
C GLU A 833 -17.32 -11.14 -27.55
N VAL A 834 -16.02 -11.23 -27.82
CA VAL A 834 -14.94 -11.06 -26.85
C VAL A 834 -14.23 -9.74 -27.14
N LYS A 835 -14.17 -8.87 -26.15
CA LYS A 835 -13.38 -7.63 -26.18
C LYS A 835 -12.13 -7.75 -25.34
N SER A 836 -11.00 -7.25 -25.83
CA SER A 836 -9.74 -7.24 -25.09
C SER A 836 -9.32 -5.84 -24.70
N PHE A 837 -8.87 -5.69 -23.46
CA PHE A 837 -8.36 -4.42 -22.93
C PHE A 837 -7.05 -4.00 -23.60
N PHE A 838 -6.15 -4.96 -23.82
CA PHE A 838 -4.88 -4.74 -24.51
C PHE A 838 -4.96 -5.09 -25.99
N GLU A 839 -4.17 -4.36 -26.79
CA GLU A 839 -3.94 -4.69 -28.19
C GLU A 839 -3.07 -5.96 -28.33
N LEU A 840 -2.01 -6.06 -27.52
CA LEU A 840 -1.12 -7.22 -27.43
C LEU A 840 -1.30 -7.94 -26.08
N LYS A 841 -1.09 -9.26 -26.08
CA LYS A 841 -1.16 -10.04 -24.84
C LYS A 841 0.01 -9.66 -23.90
N PRO A 842 -0.24 -9.37 -22.61
CA PRO A 842 0.83 -9.14 -21.62
C PRO A 842 1.77 -10.35 -21.48
N SER A 843 3.05 -10.10 -21.20
CA SER A 843 4.13 -11.11 -21.24
C SER A 843 4.28 -11.97 -19.97
N VAL A 844 3.99 -11.44 -18.78
CA VAL A 844 4.06 -12.19 -17.51
C VAL A 844 2.72 -12.84 -17.20
N SER A 845 2.76 -14.04 -16.60
CA SER A 845 1.59 -14.93 -16.48
C SER A 845 0.41 -14.37 -15.69
N GLY A 846 -0.74 -15.03 -15.88
CA GLY A 846 -1.97 -14.79 -15.14
C GLY A 846 -1.81 -14.90 -13.63
N ILE A 847 -0.96 -15.80 -13.09
CA ILE A 847 -0.93 -16.13 -11.65
C ILE A 847 -0.80 -14.88 -10.76
N LEU A 848 0.15 -13.98 -11.05
CA LEU A 848 0.36 -12.79 -10.23
C LEU A 848 -0.80 -11.80 -10.36
N ARG A 849 -1.33 -11.61 -11.58
CA ARG A 849 -2.45 -10.69 -11.79
C ARG A 849 -3.72 -11.24 -11.19
N GLU A 850 -4.06 -12.49 -11.46
CA GLU A 850 -5.14 -13.23 -10.80
C GLU A 850 -5.04 -13.02 -9.28
N HIS A 851 -3.86 -13.22 -8.67
CA HIS A 851 -3.66 -12.96 -7.24
C HIS A 851 -3.91 -11.51 -6.80
N LEU A 852 -3.57 -10.51 -7.62
CA LEU A 852 -3.80 -9.08 -7.32
C LEU A 852 -5.29 -8.69 -7.42
N PHE A 853 -6.02 -9.26 -8.38
CA PHE A 853 -7.44 -8.92 -8.62
C PHE A 853 -8.41 -9.84 -7.87
N ALA A 854 -7.95 -10.99 -7.38
CA ALA A 854 -8.81 -12.00 -6.78
C ALA A 854 -9.34 -11.64 -5.40
N GLU A 855 -10.55 -12.12 -5.11
CA GLU A 855 -11.04 -12.23 -3.74
C GLU A 855 -10.20 -13.28 -2.98
N LEU A 856 -9.70 -12.89 -1.80
CA LEU A 856 -9.13 -13.81 -0.83
C LEU A 856 -10.24 -14.55 -0.06
N GLY A 857 -11.00 -15.36 -0.80
CA GLY A 857 -12.14 -16.14 -0.29
C GLY A 857 -12.20 -17.54 -0.88
N PRO A 858 -13.22 -18.35 -0.51
CA PRO A 858 -13.37 -19.71 -1.01
C PRO A 858 -13.83 -19.76 -2.48
N SER A 859 -13.40 -20.77 -3.25
CA SER A 859 -13.94 -20.97 -4.60
C SER A 859 -15.36 -21.52 -4.55
N CYS A 860 -16.21 -21.08 -5.47
CA CYS A 860 -17.44 -21.80 -5.81
C CYS A 860 -17.08 -23.17 -6.42
N ILE A 861 -17.62 -24.26 -5.86
CA ILE A 861 -17.38 -25.64 -6.32
C ILE A 861 -18.65 -26.31 -6.87
N GLY A 862 -19.82 -25.72 -6.68
CA GLY A 862 -21.08 -26.27 -7.18
C GLY A 862 -22.31 -25.45 -6.80
N TYR A 863 -23.49 -26.05 -6.99
CA TYR A 863 -24.78 -25.39 -6.79
C TYR A 863 -25.78 -26.38 -6.19
N GLU A 864 -26.44 -25.96 -5.11
CA GLU A 864 -27.40 -26.78 -4.39
C GLU A 864 -28.71 -26.04 -4.16
N GLU A 865 -29.81 -26.79 -4.15
CA GLU A 865 -31.14 -26.30 -3.84
C GLU A 865 -31.32 -26.28 -2.32
N LYS A 866 -31.54 -25.09 -1.76
CA LYS A 866 -31.88 -24.93 -0.33
C LYS A 866 -33.39 -24.93 -0.11
N SER A 867 -33.80 -24.89 1.16
CA SER A 867 -35.21 -24.75 1.55
C SER A 867 -35.88 -23.59 0.79
N ASN A 868 -37.03 -23.84 0.18
CA ASN A 868 -37.83 -22.93 -0.68
C ASN A 868 -37.47 -22.89 -2.18
N ASN A 869 -36.84 -23.93 -2.74
CA ASN A 869 -36.52 -24.04 -4.17
C ASN A 869 -35.60 -22.91 -4.69
N ILE A 870 -34.73 -22.37 -3.84
CA ILE A 870 -33.73 -21.37 -4.22
C ILE A 870 -32.39 -22.10 -4.44
N ILE A 871 -31.78 -21.91 -5.61
CA ILE A 871 -30.45 -22.44 -5.91
C ILE A 871 -29.38 -21.48 -5.40
N GLU A 872 -28.45 -21.97 -4.57
CA GLU A 872 -27.32 -21.21 -4.06
C GLU A 872 -25.97 -21.85 -4.45
N PRO A 873 -24.91 -21.04 -4.62
CA PRO A 873 -23.56 -21.54 -4.82
C PRO A 873 -23.03 -22.24 -3.56
N VAL A 874 -22.28 -23.31 -3.79
CA VAL A 874 -21.57 -24.08 -2.75
C VAL A 874 -20.09 -23.75 -2.81
N PHE A 875 -19.48 -23.53 -1.65
CA PHE A 875 -18.09 -23.10 -1.52
C PHE A 875 -17.23 -24.18 -0.88
N GLU A 876 -15.93 -24.20 -1.19
CA GLU A 876 -14.95 -25.02 -0.48
C GLU A 876 -14.48 -24.35 0.82
N ASP A 877 -13.83 -25.12 1.68
CA ASP A 877 -13.13 -24.56 2.83
C ASP A 877 -11.94 -23.71 2.36
N TYR A 878 -11.75 -22.53 2.97
CA TYR A 878 -10.68 -21.61 2.61
C TYR A 878 -9.92 -21.14 3.82
N TYR A 879 -8.59 -21.22 3.72
CA TYR A 879 -7.67 -20.72 4.75
C TYR A 879 -6.55 -19.93 4.09
N THR A 880 -6.38 -18.69 4.54
CA THR A 880 -5.30 -17.78 4.15
C THR A 880 -4.66 -17.21 5.40
N ASN A 881 -3.37 -16.92 5.36
CA ASN A 881 -2.69 -16.30 6.50
C ASN A 881 -3.00 -14.80 6.57
N HIS A 882 -2.92 -14.26 7.78
CA HIS A 882 -3.26 -12.87 8.08
C HIS A 882 -2.36 -11.87 7.33
N ILE A 883 -1.08 -12.19 7.12
CA ILE A 883 -0.15 -11.30 6.39
C ILE A 883 -0.61 -11.11 4.94
N ASN A 884 -0.92 -12.21 4.24
CA ASN A 884 -1.41 -12.18 2.87
C ASN A 884 -2.74 -11.42 2.79
N GLN A 885 -3.65 -11.60 3.75
CA GLN A 885 -4.88 -10.80 3.82
C GLN A 885 -4.59 -9.32 3.96
N LEU A 886 -3.75 -8.92 4.91
CA LEU A 886 -3.42 -7.51 5.12
C LEU A 886 -2.79 -6.89 3.86
N MET A 887 -1.81 -7.57 3.24
CA MET A 887 -1.12 -7.03 2.06
C MET A 887 -2.07 -6.86 0.88
N ILE A 888 -2.86 -7.88 0.53
CA ILE A 888 -3.77 -7.84 -0.62
C ILE A 888 -4.93 -6.88 -0.37
N ASN A 889 -5.52 -6.88 0.83
CA ASN A 889 -6.58 -5.93 1.15
C ASN A 889 -6.06 -4.50 1.12
N THR A 890 -4.83 -4.23 1.59
CA THR A 890 -4.22 -2.89 1.51
C THR A 890 -4.00 -2.47 0.06
N LEU A 891 -3.46 -3.35 -0.79
CA LEU A 891 -3.29 -3.12 -2.23
C LEU A 891 -4.62 -2.80 -2.93
N GLN A 892 -5.65 -3.62 -2.68
CA GLN A 892 -6.96 -3.51 -3.33
C GLN A 892 -7.72 -2.27 -2.84
N ASN A 893 -7.72 -2.00 -1.53
CA ASN A 893 -8.32 -0.79 -0.97
C ASN A 893 -7.64 0.47 -1.50
N ALA A 894 -6.31 0.47 -1.62
CA ALA A 894 -5.58 1.60 -2.20
C ALA A 894 -5.95 1.86 -3.67
N ALA A 895 -6.22 0.81 -4.46
CA ALA A 895 -6.73 0.96 -5.83
C ALA A 895 -8.16 1.54 -5.87
N ILE A 896 -9.01 1.17 -4.91
CA ILE A 896 -10.37 1.73 -4.73
C ILE A 896 -10.30 3.19 -4.28
N ASP A 897 -9.39 3.53 -3.37
CA ASP A 897 -9.14 4.90 -2.93
C ASP A 897 -8.72 5.77 -4.13
N PHE A 898 -7.78 5.30 -4.95
CA PHE A 898 -7.37 6.01 -6.16
C PHE A 898 -8.55 6.25 -7.10
N ALA A 899 -9.41 5.24 -7.33
CA ALA A 899 -10.61 5.40 -8.14
C ALA A 899 -11.56 6.46 -7.55
N THR A 900 -11.74 6.45 -6.23
CA THR A 900 -12.60 7.41 -5.52
C THR A 900 -12.06 8.83 -5.64
N ASP A 901 -10.77 9.01 -5.36
CA ASP A 901 -10.09 10.31 -5.38
C ASP A 901 -10.06 10.89 -6.82
N PHE A 902 -9.67 10.08 -7.81
CA PHE A 902 -9.59 10.52 -9.20
C PHE A 902 -10.98 10.87 -9.78
N MET A 903 -11.96 9.97 -9.62
CA MET A 903 -13.30 10.21 -10.17
C MET A 903 -14.00 11.37 -9.47
N GLY A 904 -13.87 11.48 -8.15
CA GLY A 904 -14.44 12.58 -7.37
C GLY A 904 -13.85 13.94 -7.76
N CYS A 905 -12.54 13.98 -8.04
CA CYS A 905 -11.83 15.19 -8.44
C CYS A 905 -12.25 15.68 -9.84
N PHE A 906 -12.40 14.77 -10.80
CA PHE A 906 -12.67 15.12 -12.21
C PHE A 906 -14.13 14.98 -12.64
N LYS A 907 -15.06 14.70 -11.72
CA LYS A 907 -16.48 14.40 -12.01
C LYS A 907 -17.17 15.32 -13.03
N ASP A 908 -16.87 16.63 -13.00
CA ASP A 908 -17.53 17.62 -13.87
C ASP A 908 -16.91 17.69 -15.28
N HIS A 909 -15.76 17.06 -15.50
CA HIS A 909 -14.99 17.14 -16.74
C HIS A 909 -14.49 15.76 -17.24
N LEU A 910 -15.04 14.64 -16.74
CA LEU A 910 -14.60 13.26 -17.08
C LEU A 910 -14.59 12.96 -18.58
N SER A 911 -15.45 13.62 -19.37
CA SER A 911 -15.50 13.47 -20.83
C SER A 911 -14.28 14.07 -21.55
N LEU A 912 -13.56 15.00 -20.90
CA LEU A 912 -12.33 15.60 -21.42
C LEU A 912 -11.09 14.78 -21.01
N ILE A 913 -11.21 13.99 -19.95
CA ILE A 913 -10.13 13.20 -19.36
C ILE A 913 -10.03 11.83 -20.07
N ASN A 914 -9.46 11.85 -21.27
CA ASN A 914 -9.25 10.63 -22.06
C ASN A 914 -8.06 9.81 -21.53
N ILE A 915 -8.26 8.50 -21.45
CA ILE A 915 -7.28 7.55 -20.92
C ILE A 915 -6.87 6.57 -22.00
N LYS A 916 -5.55 6.39 -22.15
CA LYS A 916 -4.98 5.32 -22.98
C LYS A 916 -4.71 4.09 -22.14
N ASN A 917 -5.44 3.01 -22.41
CA ASN A 917 -5.35 1.72 -21.68
C ASN A 917 -3.92 1.24 -21.45
N HIS A 918 -3.07 1.29 -22.48
CA HIS A 918 -1.67 0.85 -22.36
C HIS A 918 -0.85 1.75 -21.43
N GLU A 919 -1.01 3.07 -21.52
CA GLU A 919 -0.24 4.05 -20.75
C GLU A 919 -0.51 3.92 -19.25
N VAL A 920 -1.78 3.88 -18.86
CA VAL A 920 -2.15 3.79 -17.45
C VAL A 920 -1.89 2.41 -16.84
N SER A 921 -1.59 1.42 -17.69
CA SER A 921 -1.14 0.09 -17.26
C SER A 921 0.36 0.00 -17.07
N LEU A 922 1.16 0.91 -17.66
CA LEU A 922 2.62 0.86 -17.60
C LEU A 922 3.16 0.74 -16.17
N PRO A 923 2.65 1.45 -15.15
CA PRO A 923 3.13 1.30 -13.78
C PRO A 923 2.95 -0.14 -13.25
N LEU A 924 1.81 -0.76 -13.52
CA LEU A 924 1.55 -2.16 -13.16
C LEU A 924 2.43 -3.12 -13.96
N GLU A 925 2.57 -2.90 -15.26
CA GLU A 925 3.48 -3.70 -16.11
C GLU A 925 4.91 -3.63 -15.56
N MET A 926 5.42 -2.44 -15.27
CA MET A 926 6.75 -2.24 -14.72
C MET A 926 6.93 -2.91 -13.37
N TYR A 927 5.95 -2.79 -12.48
CA TYR A 927 5.98 -3.49 -11.20
C TYR A 927 6.13 -5.00 -11.43
N ILE A 928 5.31 -5.57 -12.30
CA ILE A 928 5.30 -7.00 -12.63
C ILE A 928 6.61 -7.47 -13.30
N HIS A 929 7.19 -6.69 -14.22
CA HIS A 929 8.36 -7.10 -15.01
C HIS A 929 9.70 -6.78 -14.36
N SER A 930 9.77 -5.64 -13.67
CA SER A 930 11.04 -4.98 -13.36
C SER A 930 11.22 -4.64 -11.88
N SER A 931 10.24 -4.92 -11.01
CA SER A 931 10.35 -4.62 -9.58
C SER A 931 11.62 -5.18 -8.93
N LYS A 932 12.18 -4.38 -8.02
CA LYS A 932 13.30 -4.80 -7.18
C LYS A 932 12.88 -5.97 -6.28
N GLN A 933 13.86 -6.67 -5.72
CA GLN A 933 13.58 -7.82 -4.86
C GLN A 933 12.82 -7.41 -3.58
N SER A 934 13.19 -6.27 -2.99
CA SER A 934 12.54 -5.66 -1.82
C SER A 934 11.02 -5.50 -2.01
N ASP A 935 10.60 -4.91 -3.13
CA ASP A 935 9.20 -4.69 -3.48
C ASP A 935 8.39 -5.98 -3.63
N ARG A 936 9.04 -7.06 -4.04
CA ARG A 936 8.39 -8.38 -4.17
C ARG A 936 8.22 -9.09 -2.83
N LEU A 937 8.94 -8.68 -1.77
CA LEU A 937 8.80 -9.27 -0.43
C LEU A 937 7.41 -9.07 0.18
N LEU A 938 6.63 -8.11 -0.34
CA LEU A 938 5.19 -7.97 -0.02
C LEU A 938 4.43 -9.30 -0.21
N PHE A 939 4.85 -10.13 -1.17
CA PHE A 939 4.20 -11.40 -1.53
C PHE A 939 4.90 -12.64 -0.95
N MET A 940 5.77 -12.47 0.06
CA MET A 940 6.52 -13.58 0.66
C MET A 940 5.61 -14.69 1.20
N HIS A 941 4.43 -14.33 1.71
CA HIS A 941 3.44 -15.25 2.28
C HIS A 941 2.20 -15.44 1.40
N SER A 942 2.30 -15.02 0.12
CA SER A 942 1.24 -15.20 -0.87
C SER A 942 1.40 -16.53 -1.61
N TYR A 943 0.29 -17.25 -1.73
CA TYR A 943 0.20 -18.53 -2.43
C TYR A 943 -0.95 -18.49 -3.43
N SER A 944 -0.69 -18.96 -4.64
CA SER A 944 -1.71 -19.05 -5.69
C SER A 944 -2.58 -20.30 -5.53
N ASP A 945 -3.85 -20.13 -5.86
CA ASP A 945 -4.92 -21.14 -5.80
C ASP A 945 -5.31 -21.60 -7.21
N ASP A 946 -4.37 -22.20 -7.94
CA ASP A 946 -4.61 -22.75 -9.29
C ASP A 946 -4.57 -24.28 -9.28
N THR A 947 -5.33 -24.88 -8.36
CA THR A 947 -5.39 -26.34 -8.19
C THR A 947 -5.94 -27.05 -9.43
N VAL A 948 -6.93 -26.45 -10.11
CA VAL A 948 -7.61 -27.01 -11.29
C VAL A 948 -6.68 -27.18 -12.49
N HIS A 949 -5.76 -26.25 -12.72
CA HIS A 949 -4.82 -26.35 -13.84
C HIS A 949 -3.48 -26.95 -13.41
N SER A 950 -2.95 -26.57 -12.24
CA SER A 950 -1.59 -26.94 -11.83
C SER A 950 -1.49 -28.27 -11.09
N GLY A 951 -2.60 -28.83 -10.58
CA GLY A 951 -2.63 -30.06 -9.79
C GLY A 951 -1.87 -30.00 -8.45
N LYS A 952 -1.50 -28.79 -8.00
CA LYS A 952 -0.80 -28.54 -6.75
C LYS A 952 -1.63 -27.62 -5.86
N ASP A 953 -1.66 -27.91 -4.56
CA ASP A 953 -2.51 -27.18 -3.61
C ASP A 953 -2.04 -25.75 -3.34
N LYS A 954 -0.73 -25.46 -3.33
CA LYS A 954 -0.19 -24.10 -3.06
C LYS A 954 1.15 -23.85 -3.76
N ASN A 955 1.20 -22.92 -4.72
CA ASN A 955 2.47 -22.43 -5.29
C ASN A 955 2.78 -21.03 -4.74
N SER A 956 3.97 -20.85 -4.16
CA SER A 956 4.43 -19.53 -3.68
C SER A 956 4.50 -18.54 -4.85
N VAL A 957 3.76 -17.43 -4.72
CA VAL A 957 3.68 -16.36 -5.72
C VAL A 957 5.06 -15.72 -5.90
N LEU A 958 5.75 -15.40 -4.80
CA LEU A 958 7.09 -14.82 -4.83
C LEU A 958 8.11 -15.71 -5.55
N ASN A 959 8.17 -17.00 -5.23
CA ASN A 959 9.12 -17.92 -5.86
C ASN A 959 8.85 -18.08 -7.36
N TRP A 960 7.57 -18.17 -7.73
CA TRP A 960 7.16 -18.21 -9.13
C TRP A 960 7.57 -16.93 -9.86
N TRP A 961 7.31 -15.77 -9.26
CA TRP A 961 7.60 -14.47 -9.84
C TRP A 961 9.11 -14.21 -10.00
N ASN A 962 9.90 -14.58 -9.00
CA ASN A 962 11.36 -14.56 -9.08
C ASN A 962 11.89 -15.46 -10.21
N ALA A 963 11.30 -16.65 -10.40
CA ALA A 963 11.67 -17.52 -11.50
C ALA A 963 11.31 -16.92 -12.87
N GLU A 964 10.15 -16.27 -12.99
CA GLU A 964 9.68 -15.68 -14.24
C GLU A 964 10.50 -14.45 -14.66
N THR A 965 10.73 -13.52 -13.74
CA THR A 965 11.60 -12.35 -13.96
C THR A 965 13.02 -12.76 -14.35
N ASN A 966 13.58 -13.81 -13.73
CA ASN A 966 14.89 -14.34 -14.11
C ASN A 966 14.91 -14.90 -15.54
N LYS A 967 13.84 -15.58 -15.99
CA LYS A 967 13.74 -16.04 -17.39
C LYS A 967 13.72 -14.87 -18.37
N LEU A 968 12.95 -13.82 -18.07
CA LEU A 968 12.87 -12.62 -18.91
C LEU A 968 14.22 -11.90 -19.00
N ARG A 969 14.93 -11.73 -17.87
CA ARG A 969 16.29 -11.16 -17.85
C ARG A 969 17.26 -11.96 -18.71
N ILE A 970 17.20 -13.30 -18.64
CA ILE A 970 18.03 -14.16 -19.49
C ILE A 970 17.68 -13.95 -20.98
N GLN A 971 16.39 -13.88 -21.33
CA GLN A 971 15.98 -13.62 -22.71
C GLN A 971 16.47 -12.26 -23.21
N HIS A 972 16.30 -11.18 -22.42
CA HIS A 972 16.80 -9.85 -22.77
C HIS A 972 18.33 -9.83 -22.94
N SER A 973 19.09 -10.39 -21.99
CA SER A 973 20.56 -10.45 -22.11
C SER A 973 21.02 -11.25 -23.34
N MET A 974 20.28 -12.28 -23.76
CA MET A 974 20.55 -13.01 -25.01
C MET A 974 20.22 -12.20 -26.27
N THR A 975 19.36 -11.18 -26.16
CA THR A 975 18.95 -10.30 -27.25
C THR A 975 19.95 -9.14 -27.41
N GLU A 976 20.37 -8.53 -26.30
CA GLU A 976 21.43 -7.50 -26.29
C GLU A 976 22.78 -8.05 -26.78
N MET A 977 23.14 -9.29 -26.40
CA MET A 977 24.33 -9.98 -26.95
C MET A 977 24.26 -10.23 -28.47
N SER A 978 23.10 -10.05 -29.11
CA SER A 978 22.94 -10.21 -30.55
C SER A 978 23.05 -8.88 -31.33
N GLU A 979 22.98 -7.74 -30.65
CA GLU A 979 23.11 -6.41 -31.26
C GLU A 979 24.57 -5.97 -31.39
N ASP A 980 25.46 -6.48 -30.51
CA ASP A 980 26.90 -6.24 -30.61
C ASP A 980 27.53 -7.06 -31.76
N HIS A 981 27.89 -6.38 -32.84
CA HIS A 981 28.27 -6.96 -34.13
C HIS A 981 29.51 -7.89 -34.07
N GLN A 982 29.32 -9.17 -34.44
CA GLN A 982 30.19 -9.96 -35.35
C GLN A 982 29.78 -11.46 -35.50
N ALA A 983 28.62 -11.90 -35.02
CA ALA A 983 28.14 -13.27 -35.21
C ALA A 983 26.82 -13.29 -36.00
N PRO A 984 26.64 -14.21 -36.98
CA PRO A 984 25.38 -14.30 -37.72
C PRO A 984 24.22 -14.66 -36.77
N PRO A 985 23.01 -14.11 -36.99
CA PRO A 985 21.89 -14.24 -36.06
C PRO A 985 21.57 -15.70 -35.76
N PHE A 986 21.48 -16.02 -34.46
CA PHE A 986 21.25 -17.36 -33.90
C PHE A 986 20.07 -18.11 -34.53
N TYR A 987 19.09 -17.37 -35.06
CA TYR A 987 17.92 -17.91 -35.74
C TYR A 987 18.30 -18.74 -36.97
N PHE A 988 19.42 -18.46 -37.65
CA PHE A 988 19.88 -19.28 -38.78
C PHE A 988 20.34 -20.68 -38.36
N LEU A 989 20.91 -20.82 -37.14
CA LEU A 989 21.46 -22.07 -36.66
C LEU A 989 20.39 -23.11 -36.29
N GLN A 990 19.15 -22.68 -36.02
CA GLN A 990 18.08 -23.60 -35.63
C GLN A 990 17.67 -24.55 -36.77
N TYR A 991 17.85 -24.12 -38.02
CA TYR A 991 17.59 -24.90 -39.23
C TYR A 991 18.75 -25.81 -39.64
N HIS A 992 19.88 -25.76 -38.93
CA HIS A 992 21.07 -26.53 -39.25
C HIS A 992 21.24 -27.76 -38.36
N SER A 993 22.00 -28.74 -38.87
CA SER A 993 22.23 -30.02 -38.19
C SER A 993 22.86 -29.81 -36.81
N ARG A 994 22.62 -30.75 -35.89
CA ARG A 994 23.19 -30.67 -34.52
C ARG A 994 24.72 -30.56 -34.55
N ILE A 995 25.37 -31.19 -35.52
CA ILE A 995 26.83 -31.16 -35.70
C ILE A 995 27.29 -29.75 -36.07
N LEU A 996 26.63 -29.10 -37.04
CA LEU A 996 26.93 -27.73 -37.45
C LEU A 996 26.72 -26.72 -36.31
N ARG A 997 25.66 -26.89 -35.53
CA ARG A 997 25.43 -26.08 -34.31
C ARG A 997 26.54 -26.26 -33.28
N ILE A 998 26.94 -27.50 -33.01
CA ILE A 998 28.05 -27.78 -32.08
C ILE A 998 29.35 -27.17 -32.59
N ILE A 999 29.66 -27.30 -33.88
CA ILE A 999 30.86 -26.71 -34.49
C ILE A 999 30.83 -25.18 -34.36
N PHE A 1000 29.70 -24.55 -34.72
CA PHE A 1000 29.53 -23.10 -34.60
C PHE A 1000 29.75 -22.61 -33.16
N PHE A 1001 29.06 -23.21 -32.19
CA PHE A 1001 29.22 -22.84 -30.78
C PHE A 1001 30.63 -23.16 -30.24
N THR A 1002 31.29 -24.21 -30.74
CA THR A 1002 32.66 -24.53 -30.33
C THR A 1002 33.68 -23.51 -30.86
N LEU A 1003 33.43 -22.95 -32.04
CA LEU A 1003 34.33 -22.01 -32.73
C LEU A 1003 34.09 -20.54 -32.35
N PHE A 1004 32.82 -20.13 -32.22
CA PHE A 1004 32.39 -18.72 -32.15
C PHE A 1004 31.69 -18.30 -30.85
N ASP A 1005 30.97 -19.19 -30.14
CA ASP A 1005 30.31 -18.83 -28.86
C ASP A 1005 30.34 -19.99 -27.85
N ARG A 1006 31.44 -20.04 -27.11
CA ARG A 1006 31.81 -21.14 -26.21
C ARG A 1006 31.08 -21.13 -24.90
N ASP A 1007 30.77 -19.96 -24.36
CA ASP A 1007 30.11 -19.83 -23.08
C ASP A 1007 28.66 -20.30 -23.18
N THR A 1008 27.99 -20.00 -24.30
CA THR A 1008 26.68 -20.57 -24.61
C THR A 1008 26.72 -22.09 -24.77
N LEU A 1009 27.75 -22.66 -25.43
CA LEU A 1009 27.90 -24.13 -25.51
C LEU A 1009 28.05 -24.75 -24.13
N LYS A 1010 28.94 -24.17 -23.31
CA LYS A 1010 29.26 -24.65 -21.97
C LYS A 1010 28.03 -24.59 -21.07
N ASN A 1011 27.26 -23.51 -21.13
CA ASN A 1011 26.00 -23.35 -20.41
C ASN A 1011 24.94 -24.32 -20.92
N LYS A 1012 24.78 -24.51 -22.23
CA LYS A 1012 23.83 -25.49 -22.79
C LYS A 1012 24.18 -26.93 -22.41
N VAL A 1013 25.47 -27.29 -22.40
CA VAL A 1013 25.93 -28.61 -21.94
C VAL A 1013 25.73 -28.74 -20.43
N LYS A 1014 26.03 -27.71 -19.64
CA LYS A 1014 25.83 -27.71 -18.19
C LYS A 1014 24.35 -27.88 -17.81
N ILE A 1015 23.45 -27.11 -18.43
CA ILE A 1015 22.00 -27.18 -18.21
C ILE A 1015 21.44 -28.55 -18.63
N ARG A 1016 21.88 -29.07 -19.79
CA ARG A 1016 21.35 -30.34 -20.33
C ARG A 1016 21.80 -31.57 -19.56
N TYR A 1017 22.95 -31.52 -18.90
CA TYR A 1017 23.52 -32.64 -18.14
C TYR A 1017 23.61 -32.39 -16.64
N LEU A 1018 22.87 -31.40 -16.13
CA LEU A 1018 22.68 -31.16 -14.71
C LEU A 1018 22.14 -32.45 -14.06
N GLY A 1019 22.89 -33.01 -13.11
CA GLY A 1019 22.58 -34.29 -12.45
C GLY A 1019 23.18 -35.56 -13.10
N LYS A 1020 24.00 -35.47 -14.16
CA LYS A 1020 24.64 -36.64 -14.82
C LYS A 1020 26.18 -36.49 -14.93
N PRO A 1021 26.94 -36.72 -13.85
CA PRO A 1021 28.37 -36.36 -13.77
C PRO A 1021 29.29 -37.16 -14.71
N LEU A 1022 29.02 -38.45 -14.97
CA LEU A 1022 29.81 -39.25 -15.91
C LEU A 1022 29.69 -38.76 -17.36
N SER A 1023 28.46 -38.45 -17.81
CA SER A 1023 28.18 -37.98 -19.17
C SER A 1023 28.81 -36.60 -19.43
N TYR A 1024 28.80 -35.72 -18.42
CA TYR A 1024 29.48 -34.43 -18.46
C TYR A 1024 31.01 -34.60 -18.61
N LYS A 1025 31.61 -35.55 -17.89
CA LYS A 1025 33.06 -35.80 -17.93
C LYS A 1025 33.53 -36.32 -19.29
N VAL A 1026 32.77 -37.23 -19.92
CA VAL A 1026 33.06 -37.76 -21.27
C VAL A 1026 33.03 -36.64 -22.31
N LEU A 1027 31.95 -35.83 -22.33
CA LEU A 1027 31.82 -34.70 -23.27
C LEU A 1027 32.83 -33.58 -23.02
N SER A 1028 33.21 -33.32 -21.76
CA SER A 1028 34.28 -32.36 -21.44
C SER A 1028 35.64 -32.80 -22.00
N THR A 1029 35.85 -34.12 -22.13
CA THR A 1029 37.06 -34.71 -22.72
C THR A 1029 37.02 -34.61 -24.25
N SER A 1030 35.87 -34.90 -24.86
CA SER A 1030 35.62 -34.70 -26.31
C SER A 1030 35.81 -33.24 -26.73
N TYR A 1031 35.34 -32.31 -25.89
CA TYR A 1031 35.53 -30.85 -26.06
C TYR A 1031 37.02 -30.46 -26.05
N ARG A 1032 37.83 -31.14 -25.22
CA ARG A 1032 39.28 -30.92 -25.13
C ARG A 1032 40.02 -31.40 -26.38
N ILE A 1033 39.50 -32.41 -27.07
CA ILE A 1033 40.02 -32.91 -28.37
C ILE A 1033 39.68 -31.90 -29.49
N LEU A 1034 38.45 -31.37 -29.52
CA LEU A 1034 38.04 -30.32 -30.47
C LEU A 1034 38.80 -28.99 -30.28
N ARG A 1035 39.32 -28.72 -29.07
CA ARG A 1035 40.22 -27.57 -28.78
C ARG A 1035 41.51 -27.60 -29.61
N GLY A 1036 41.99 -28.79 -29.99
CA GLY A 1036 43.17 -28.96 -30.85
C GLY A 1036 42.94 -28.48 -32.28
N PHE A 1037 41.73 -28.65 -32.80
CA PHE A 1037 41.39 -28.32 -34.20
C PHE A 1037 41.37 -26.81 -34.50
N LYS A 1038 41.01 -25.94 -33.54
CA LYS A 1038 41.05 -24.47 -33.74
C LYS A 1038 42.49 -23.96 -33.95
N ARG A 1039 43.50 -24.62 -33.39
CA ARG A 1039 44.92 -24.28 -33.62
C ARG A 1039 45.46 -24.76 -34.97
N MET A 1040 44.77 -25.70 -35.62
CA MET A 1040 45.16 -26.28 -36.90
C MET A 1040 44.47 -25.61 -38.10
N ILE A 1041 43.34 -24.91 -37.88
CA ILE A 1041 42.57 -24.19 -38.91
C ILE A 1041 42.99 -22.71 -39.02
N PHE A 1042 43.65 -22.15 -37.99
CA PHE A 1042 44.16 -20.78 -37.95
C PHE A 1042 45.71 -20.69 -38.06
N LYS A 1043 46.33 -21.76 -38.53
CA LYS A 1043 47.72 -21.82 -39.03
C LYS A 1043 47.63 -22.30 -40.47
#